data_AF-A0A0C9WEX2-F1
#
_entry.id   AF-A0A0C9WEX2-F1
#
_cell.length_a   1.000
_cell.length_b   1.000
_cell.length_c   1.000
_cell.angle_alpha   90.00
_cell.angle_beta   90.00
_cell.angle_gamma   90.00
#
_symmetry.space_group_name_H-M   'P 1'
#
loop_
_entity.id
_entity.type
_entity.pdbx_description
1 polymer ?
#
loop_
_entity_poly.entity_id
_entity_poly.type
_entity_poly.pdbx_seq_one_letter_code
_entity_poly.pdbx_strand_id
1 'polypeptide(L)'
;MLECKQEGGILVVQPDHVLSFKLMSVEKQLDQDGQMAQKLLECQRWLHSHARDLLDESDEILHVRYQLVYTIGLQKHLEGFPDRWTTTQQVLGLVRKHAIFLRDDHPLGLEIESGTPGSFPHTRILQTNAGQELISRIAQDIMDGLLPNFSFDQARSGLRDAIHSFISRKHNTPSDIQMVKDYSQQGPLWSGLLLLRGLFASNILLFALKERRWRVDYGLAPHRTMLAVPYRAKDMPAPKAEFGHPDVAIILTCLSYYYGGLTEEQLRTCFEILLKQDNPSLEYELWVRDCPAVPDALRTLNGINIKSWDQWQNHLRPLFAKNQAVIDFYLSRVVFPKEAKEFPSKFRGMPAPLMRPSLTQNVFQITGTSLAGSIGLGQLIAVMQANPSNSFQCEYLSDLLKSAGSLSSESSLARRTALEFLQLIVAQMLEIRVLLDVGAQMLELSNRDLVEAWLKLRPDVLAGIYFNEDDELTVLARDGSTQLLLSSPFAQQLDQCIAYLDDAHTRGTDIRFPTGFRAAVTLGPKVTKDRLTQGCMRMRKLGRGHSLMFFAPLEVDRKIRSATSKSSADPICVMDVLQWAIHETCNDIQHRASHWAQHGMDHASRYRAWSSFCEHKITAKDLSKSWLQPESKTLEDLYSPGRSRNSLALTVPEIRRRCLDLGISSLRDASLDEEQEREVIHEIERERQVERPRKVEAAKHSIHQDVRAFVKSGVIPVSSKIFRPAFATLAKTTAAFEEHHVWSQSLLVTEDFCSTIVPSSGKTDDHLRPVNWILSSNSKQNPTLVIISPWEANGLMPDIRLSKNVHLHVY
;
A
#
# COMPACT_ATOMS: atom_id res chain seq x y z
N MET A 1 19.06 -6.72 -23.74
CA MET A 1 18.64 -5.65 -24.69
C MET A 1 18.89 -6.03 -26.15
N LEU A 2 20.14 -6.33 -26.55
CA LEU A 2 20.44 -6.72 -27.94
C LEU A 2 19.72 -8.01 -28.36
N GLU A 3 19.72 -9.03 -27.49
CA GLU A 3 18.95 -10.26 -27.65
C GLU A 3 17.45 -9.99 -27.79
N CYS A 4 16.85 -9.24 -26.85
CA CYS A 4 15.45 -8.79 -26.92
C CYS A 4 15.11 -8.12 -28.26
N LYS A 5 16.01 -7.30 -28.82
CA LYS A 5 15.82 -6.70 -30.15
C LYS A 5 15.90 -7.73 -31.28
N GLN A 6 16.85 -8.66 -31.22
CA GLN A 6 17.02 -9.72 -32.23
C GLN A 6 15.80 -10.65 -32.27
N GLU A 7 15.19 -10.92 -31.11
CA GLU A 7 14.04 -11.83 -30.98
C GLU A 7 12.69 -11.13 -31.12
N GLY A 8 12.65 -9.79 -31.21
CA GLY A 8 11.40 -9.03 -31.19
C GLY A 8 10.67 -9.11 -29.85
N GLY A 9 11.40 -9.34 -28.76
CA GLY A 9 10.88 -9.47 -27.41
C GLY A 9 10.45 -8.13 -26.77
N ILE A 10 9.72 -8.23 -25.67
CA ILE A 10 9.30 -7.11 -24.83
C ILE A 10 10.05 -7.20 -23.50
N LEU A 11 10.61 -6.08 -23.06
CA LEU A 11 11.24 -5.97 -21.74
C LEU A 11 10.20 -5.46 -20.74
N VAL A 12 9.82 -6.31 -19.79
CA VAL A 12 8.93 -5.94 -18.68
C VAL A 12 9.78 -5.52 -17.48
N VAL A 13 9.68 -4.26 -17.08
CA VAL A 13 10.48 -3.67 -16.00
C VAL A 13 9.64 -2.77 -15.12
N GLN A 14 10.00 -2.68 -13.84
CA GLN A 14 9.42 -1.69 -12.95
C GLN A 14 9.92 -0.28 -13.29
N PRO A 15 9.09 0.76 -13.16
CA PRO A 15 9.48 2.15 -13.42
C PRO A 15 10.74 2.56 -12.65
N ASP A 16 10.87 2.13 -11.40
CA ASP A 16 11.96 2.54 -10.52
C ASP A 16 13.29 1.99 -11.00
N HIS A 17 13.35 0.77 -11.55
CA HIS A 17 14.58 0.23 -12.15
C HIS A 17 15.10 1.10 -13.31
N VAL A 18 14.18 1.64 -14.13
CA VAL A 18 14.54 2.53 -15.24
C VAL A 18 15.03 3.89 -14.72
N LEU A 19 14.43 4.39 -13.65
CA LEU A 19 14.83 5.64 -13.01
C LEU A 19 16.16 5.52 -12.28
N SER A 20 16.36 4.45 -11.52
CA SER A 20 17.62 4.08 -10.86
C SER A 20 18.76 3.98 -11.89
N PHE A 21 18.54 3.30 -13.01
CA PHE A 21 19.50 3.28 -14.12
C PHE A 21 19.79 4.68 -14.69
N LYS A 22 18.78 5.55 -14.77
CA LYS A 22 18.93 6.95 -15.18
C LYS A 22 19.81 7.75 -14.23
N LEU A 23 19.52 7.66 -12.94
CA LEU A 23 20.21 8.38 -11.88
C LEU A 23 21.66 7.90 -11.70
N MET A 24 21.90 6.59 -11.76
CA MET A 24 23.25 6.01 -11.66
C MET A 24 24.19 6.53 -12.75
N SER A 25 23.69 6.74 -13.98
CA SER A 25 24.51 7.37 -15.03
C SER A 25 24.91 8.79 -14.68
N VAL A 26 23.99 9.60 -14.12
CA VAL A 26 24.29 10.97 -13.69
C VAL A 26 25.32 10.96 -12.56
N GLU A 27 25.12 10.12 -11.54
CA GLU A 27 26.05 9.96 -10.43
C GLU A 27 27.46 9.62 -10.91
N LYS A 28 27.62 8.60 -11.77
CA LYS A 28 28.94 8.20 -12.29
C LYS A 28 29.62 9.29 -13.13
N GLN A 29 28.84 10.13 -13.82
CA GLN A 29 29.37 11.30 -14.54
C GLN A 29 29.90 12.38 -13.57
N LEU A 30 29.38 12.43 -12.35
CA LEU A 30 29.81 13.37 -11.30
C LEU A 30 31.00 12.85 -10.49
N ASP A 31 31.10 11.53 -10.28
CA ASP A 31 32.18 10.85 -9.56
C ASP A 31 33.48 10.68 -10.37
N GLN A 32 33.49 11.08 -11.65
CA GLN A 32 34.63 10.94 -12.57
C GLN A 32 35.10 9.50 -12.84
N ASP A 33 34.25 8.49 -12.60
CA ASP A 33 34.49 7.09 -13.00
C ASP A 33 34.27 6.92 -14.52
N GLY A 34 35.26 7.37 -15.29
CA GLY A 34 35.10 7.65 -16.72
C GLY A 34 34.68 6.45 -17.58
N GLN A 35 35.13 5.22 -17.28
CA GLN A 35 34.83 4.07 -18.13
C GLN A 35 33.39 3.58 -17.92
N MET A 36 32.94 3.47 -16.68
CA MET A 36 31.58 3.02 -16.37
C MET A 36 30.55 4.10 -16.73
N ALA A 37 30.85 5.37 -16.42
CA ALA A 37 30.02 6.50 -16.75
C ALA A 37 29.74 6.58 -18.27
N GLN A 38 30.77 6.35 -19.10
CA GLN A 38 30.63 6.35 -20.55
C GLN A 38 29.74 5.21 -21.06
N LYS A 39 29.93 3.97 -20.57
CA LYS A 39 29.10 2.82 -20.96
C LYS A 39 27.62 3.02 -20.58
N LEU A 40 27.35 3.55 -19.39
CA LEU A 40 25.99 3.86 -18.94
C LEU A 40 25.34 4.92 -19.84
N LEU A 41 26.09 5.97 -20.19
CA LEU A 41 25.61 7.02 -21.09
C LEU A 41 25.32 6.50 -22.49
N GLU A 42 26.19 5.67 -23.06
CA GLU A 42 26.00 5.03 -24.37
C GLU A 42 24.74 4.15 -24.38
N CYS A 43 24.56 3.36 -23.32
CA CYS A 43 23.38 2.51 -23.17
C CYS A 43 22.08 3.32 -23.08
N GLN A 44 22.07 4.42 -22.32
CA GLN A 44 20.92 5.33 -22.25
C GLN A 44 20.58 5.96 -23.60
N ARG A 45 21.60 6.42 -24.35
CA ARG A 45 21.42 6.97 -25.70
C ARG A 45 20.85 5.93 -26.67
N TRP A 46 21.31 4.68 -26.55
CA TRP A 46 20.80 3.58 -27.36
C TRP A 46 19.33 3.30 -27.06
N LEU A 47 18.95 3.18 -25.79
CA LEU A 47 17.55 3.01 -25.38
C LEU A 47 16.67 4.15 -25.88
N HIS A 48 17.15 5.39 -25.73
CA HIS A 48 16.42 6.58 -26.19
C HIS A 48 16.13 6.58 -27.70
N SER A 49 17.03 6.01 -28.50
CA SER A 49 16.90 5.98 -29.96
C SER A 49 16.18 4.74 -30.49
N HIS A 50 16.17 3.63 -29.75
CA HIS A 50 15.71 2.32 -30.24
C HIS A 50 14.54 1.70 -29.46
N ALA A 51 14.18 2.22 -28.29
CA ALA A 51 13.09 1.69 -27.47
C ALA A 51 11.80 2.51 -27.59
N ARG A 52 10.70 1.91 -27.15
CA ARG A 52 9.38 2.52 -26.97
C ARG A 52 8.85 2.08 -25.62
N ASP A 53 8.36 3.03 -24.82
CA ASP A 53 7.83 2.72 -23.50
C ASP A 53 6.31 2.46 -23.60
N LEU A 54 5.86 1.30 -23.09
CA LEU A 54 4.45 0.95 -22.92
C LEU A 54 4.12 1.01 -21.44
N LEU A 55 3.22 1.92 -21.05
CA LEU A 55 2.81 2.07 -19.66
C LEU A 55 1.39 1.53 -19.50
N ASP A 56 1.26 0.43 -18.77
CA ASP A 56 -0.02 -0.03 -18.23
C ASP A 56 -0.31 0.69 -16.90
N GLU A 57 -1.58 0.99 -16.61
CA GLU A 57 -1.98 1.73 -15.39
C GLU A 57 -1.21 3.04 -15.20
N SER A 58 -1.07 3.80 -16.30
CA SER A 58 -0.24 5.01 -16.34
C SER A 58 -0.69 6.12 -15.39
N ASP A 59 -1.94 6.10 -14.91
CA ASP A 59 -2.45 6.99 -13.87
C ASP A 59 -1.77 6.76 -12.51
N GLU A 60 -1.42 5.52 -12.17
CA GLU A 60 -0.65 5.19 -10.95
C GLU A 60 0.86 5.36 -11.18
N ILE A 61 1.38 4.84 -12.29
CA ILE A 61 2.83 4.90 -12.58
C ILE A 61 3.33 6.35 -12.66
N LEU A 62 2.50 7.25 -13.20
CA LEU A 62 2.86 8.66 -13.38
C LEU A 62 2.26 9.56 -12.29
N HIS A 63 1.77 8.97 -11.21
CA HIS A 63 1.12 9.72 -10.15
C HIS A 63 2.12 10.67 -9.47
N VAL A 64 1.73 11.94 -9.32
CA VAL A 64 2.66 13.03 -8.93
C VAL A 64 3.11 12.98 -7.48
N ARG A 65 2.52 12.10 -6.66
CA ARG A 65 2.97 11.82 -5.29
C ARG A 65 4.29 11.05 -5.26
N TYR A 66 4.58 10.25 -6.29
CA TYR A 66 5.73 9.38 -6.30
C TYR A 66 6.96 10.11 -6.80
N GLN A 67 8.06 9.95 -6.07
CA GLN A 67 9.36 10.46 -6.44
C GLN A 67 10.45 9.49 -6.00
N LEU A 68 11.34 9.13 -6.92
CA LEU A 68 12.53 8.36 -6.57
C LEU A 68 13.62 9.31 -6.07
N VAL A 69 14.27 8.96 -4.97
CA VAL A 69 15.30 9.78 -4.31
C VAL A 69 16.55 8.95 -4.10
N TYR A 70 17.67 9.39 -4.67
CA TYR A 70 19.00 8.85 -4.40
C TYR A 70 19.70 9.77 -3.40
N THR A 71 19.92 9.30 -2.19
CA THR A 71 20.57 10.06 -1.12
C THR A 71 22.08 10.12 -1.33
N ILE A 72 22.71 11.25 -1.04
CA ILE A 72 24.15 11.47 -1.21
C ILE A 72 24.77 12.01 0.07
N GLY A 73 25.89 11.42 0.47
CA GLY A 73 26.66 11.79 1.64
C GLY A 73 26.39 10.85 2.82
N LEU A 74 26.94 11.21 3.99
CA LEU A 74 26.77 10.42 5.20
C LEU A 74 25.44 10.73 5.89
N GLN A 75 24.82 9.67 6.39
CA GLN A 75 23.61 9.75 7.19
C GLN A 75 23.88 10.48 8.51
N LYS A 76 23.00 11.42 8.88
CA LYS A 76 23.07 12.20 10.13
C LYS A 76 21.71 12.26 10.83
N HIS A 77 21.69 12.68 12.09
CA HIS A 77 20.45 12.94 12.82
C HIS A 77 19.71 14.16 12.25
N LEU A 78 18.39 14.16 12.39
CA LEU A 78 17.57 15.36 12.15
C LEU A 78 18.02 16.51 13.05
N GLU A 79 18.03 17.74 12.51
CA GLU A 79 18.20 18.94 13.32
C GLU A 79 17.16 18.99 14.45
N GLY A 80 17.60 19.33 15.67
CA GLY A 80 16.75 19.42 16.85
C GLY A 80 16.57 18.10 17.62
N PHE A 81 17.30 17.03 17.27
CA PHE A 81 17.34 15.80 18.08
C PHE A 81 17.91 16.05 19.50
N PRO A 82 17.32 15.50 20.59
CA PRO A 82 16.07 14.72 20.69
C PRO A 82 14.79 15.52 20.86
N ASP A 83 14.90 16.84 21.08
CA ASP A 83 13.78 17.71 21.40
C ASP A 83 12.68 17.69 20.33
N ARG A 84 13.04 17.41 19.07
CA ARG A 84 12.11 17.37 17.95
C ARG A 84 10.97 16.37 18.10
N TRP A 85 11.28 15.12 18.46
CA TRP A 85 10.24 14.12 18.66
C TRP A 85 9.65 14.16 20.07
N THR A 86 10.44 14.50 21.10
CA THR A 86 9.91 14.60 22.46
C THR A 86 8.90 15.74 22.59
N THR A 87 9.15 16.90 21.97
CA THR A 87 8.16 18.00 21.89
C THR A 87 6.90 17.55 21.15
N THR A 88 7.04 16.80 20.05
CA THR A 88 5.90 16.27 19.30
C THR A 88 5.06 15.30 20.15
N GLN A 89 5.70 14.40 20.89
CA GLN A 89 5.04 13.47 21.82
C GLN A 89 4.32 14.21 22.95
N GLN A 90 4.93 15.25 23.51
CA GLN A 90 4.30 16.09 24.54
C GLN A 90 3.06 16.83 23.99
N VAL A 91 3.12 17.35 22.76
CA VAL A 91 1.96 17.94 22.07
C VAL A 91 0.85 16.90 21.87
N LEU A 92 1.19 15.66 21.48
CA LEU A 92 0.22 14.57 21.38
C LEU A 92 -0.38 14.21 22.76
N GLY A 93 0.38 14.33 23.85
CA GLY A 93 -0.15 14.26 25.21
C GLY A 93 -1.24 15.30 25.48
N LEU A 94 -1.08 16.54 24.99
CA LEU A 94 -2.12 17.58 25.07
C LEU A 94 -3.31 17.29 24.14
N VAL A 95 -3.08 16.69 22.97
CA VAL A 95 -4.17 16.19 22.12
C VAL A 95 -5.02 15.17 22.88
N ARG A 96 -4.40 14.17 23.52
CA ARG A 96 -5.11 13.18 24.35
C ARG A 96 -5.96 13.84 25.43
N LYS A 97 -5.41 14.86 26.10
CA LYS A 97 -6.12 15.62 27.15
C LYS A 97 -7.37 16.31 26.60
N HIS A 98 -7.28 16.99 25.45
CA HIS A 98 -8.38 17.81 24.93
C HIS A 98 -9.39 17.05 24.06
N ALA A 99 -8.98 15.98 23.40
CA ALA A 99 -9.82 15.29 22.41
C ALA A 99 -11.16 14.83 23.01
N ILE A 100 -11.15 14.22 24.20
CA ILE A 100 -12.36 13.70 24.86
C ILE A 100 -13.36 14.82 25.15
N PHE A 101 -12.91 15.96 25.69
CA PHE A 101 -13.79 17.10 25.99
C PHE A 101 -14.33 17.77 24.72
N LEU A 102 -13.49 17.89 23.69
CA LEU A 102 -13.89 18.52 22.42
C LEU A 102 -14.91 17.70 21.65
N ARG A 103 -14.96 16.38 21.82
CA ARG A 103 -16.03 15.55 21.25
C ARG A 103 -17.39 15.95 21.79
N ASP A 104 -17.48 16.31 23.06
CA ASP A 104 -18.75 16.69 23.68
C ASP A 104 -19.21 18.09 23.20
N ASP A 105 -18.28 19.02 23.00
CA ASP A 105 -18.53 20.36 22.41
C ASP A 105 -18.79 20.30 20.89
N HIS A 106 -18.15 19.36 20.19
CA HIS A 106 -18.19 19.19 18.73
C HIS A 106 -18.47 17.73 18.33
N PRO A 107 -19.69 17.20 18.58
CA PRO A 107 -20.02 15.79 18.34
C PRO A 107 -19.94 15.36 16.87
N LEU A 108 -19.86 16.34 15.97
CA LEU A 108 -19.74 16.17 14.52
C LEU A 108 -18.35 16.49 13.98
N GLY A 109 -17.51 17.06 14.83
CA GLY A 109 -16.20 17.59 14.45
C GLY A 109 -15.07 16.62 14.67
N LEU A 110 -15.21 15.67 15.61
CA LEU A 110 -14.23 14.64 15.92
C LEU A 110 -14.87 13.25 16.00
N GLU A 111 -14.12 12.27 15.54
CA GLU A 111 -14.38 10.84 15.76
C GLU A 111 -13.33 10.33 16.74
N ILE A 112 -13.78 9.79 17.87
CA ILE A 112 -12.90 9.33 18.95
C ILE A 112 -13.30 7.93 19.40
N GLU A 113 -12.37 6.99 19.27
CA GLU A 113 -12.46 5.67 19.88
C GLU A 113 -11.64 5.66 21.17
N SER A 114 -12.32 5.49 22.31
CA SER A 114 -11.65 5.48 23.62
C SER A 114 -10.95 4.15 23.84
N GLY A 115 -9.69 4.20 24.29
CA GLY A 115 -8.94 3.02 24.69
C GLY A 115 -8.94 2.80 26.21
N THR A 116 -8.03 1.95 26.68
CA THR A 116 -7.81 1.75 28.12
C THR A 116 -7.23 3.01 28.78
N PRO A 117 -7.47 3.26 30.07
CA PRO A 117 -6.88 4.41 30.75
C PRO A 117 -5.36 4.47 30.59
N GLY A 118 -4.83 5.62 30.16
CA GLY A 118 -3.41 5.82 29.86
C GLY A 118 -3.02 5.59 28.39
N SER A 119 -3.90 5.00 27.58
CA SER A 119 -3.70 4.92 26.13
C SER A 119 -4.06 6.23 25.43
N PHE A 120 -3.48 6.45 24.25
CA PHE A 120 -3.91 7.52 23.37
C PHE A 120 -5.18 7.07 22.61
N PRO A 121 -6.28 7.84 22.63
CA PRO A 121 -7.52 7.46 21.96
C PRO A 121 -7.37 7.57 20.44
N HIS A 122 -7.99 6.67 19.68
CA HIS A 122 -8.01 6.82 18.22
C HIS A 122 -8.77 8.08 17.86
N THR A 123 -8.08 9.07 17.28
CA THR A 123 -8.62 10.42 17.09
C THR A 123 -8.58 10.80 15.62
N ARG A 124 -9.73 11.15 15.05
CA ARG A 124 -9.84 11.75 13.73
C ARG A 124 -10.61 13.06 13.79
N ILE A 125 -10.11 14.07 13.08
CA ILE A 125 -10.79 15.35 12.92
C ILE A 125 -11.61 15.26 11.63
N LEU A 126 -12.91 15.50 11.73
CA LEU A 126 -13.85 15.49 10.59
C LEU A 126 -14.14 16.90 10.07
N GLN A 127 -14.09 17.91 10.95
CA GLN A 127 -14.37 19.30 10.59
C GLN A 127 -13.21 20.24 10.95
N THR A 128 -12.91 21.17 10.04
CA THR A 128 -11.76 22.09 10.19
C THR A 128 -11.88 23.00 11.42
N ASN A 129 -13.08 23.47 11.76
CA ASN A 129 -13.34 24.30 12.94
C ASN A 129 -12.98 23.57 14.25
N ALA A 130 -13.37 22.30 14.39
CA ALA A 130 -13.05 21.50 15.56
C ALA A 130 -11.53 21.29 15.70
N GLY A 131 -10.83 21.08 14.57
CA GLY A 131 -9.37 20.99 14.56
C GLY A 131 -8.67 22.31 14.92
N GLN A 132 -9.21 23.45 14.48
CA GLN A 132 -8.69 24.76 14.85
C GLN A 132 -8.88 25.06 16.33
N GLU A 133 -10.03 24.69 16.90
CA GLU A 133 -10.30 24.82 18.34
C GLU A 133 -9.33 23.95 19.16
N LEU A 134 -9.09 22.70 18.75
CA LEU A 134 -8.09 21.83 19.37
C LEU A 134 -6.69 22.49 19.39
N ILE A 135 -6.24 23.01 18.26
CA ILE A 135 -4.95 23.70 18.16
C ILE A 135 -4.91 24.93 19.06
N SER A 136 -5.99 25.71 19.10
CA SER A 136 -6.08 26.91 19.95
C SER A 136 -5.94 26.58 21.44
N ARG A 137 -6.62 25.53 21.92
CA ARG A 137 -6.52 25.08 23.33
C ARG A 137 -5.13 24.56 23.66
N ILE A 138 -4.51 23.81 22.76
CA ILE A 138 -3.13 23.32 22.93
C ILE A 138 -2.13 24.48 22.98
N ALA A 139 -2.26 25.45 22.07
CA ALA A 139 -1.40 26.63 22.05
C ALA A 139 -1.52 27.44 23.34
N GLN A 140 -2.75 27.58 23.87
CA GLN A 140 -2.98 28.23 25.17
C GLN A 140 -2.33 27.46 26.33
N ASP A 141 -2.51 26.13 26.40
CA ASP A 141 -1.86 25.28 27.41
C ASP A 141 -0.32 25.44 27.40
N ILE A 142 0.28 25.59 26.22
CA ILE A 142 1.72 25.84 26.07
C ILE A 142 2.11 27.21 26.62
N MET A 143 1.31 28.25 26.32
CA MET A 143 1.53 29.58 26.89
C MET A 143 1.40 29.59 28.42
N ASP A 144 0.57 28.71 28.97
CA ASP A 144 0.34 28.54 30.41
C ASP A 144 1.36 27.61 31.08
N GLY A 145 2.41 27.19 30.36
CA GLY A 145 3.52 26.40 30.91
C GLY A 145 3.23 24.91 31.09
N LEU A 146 2.17 24.38 30.48
CA LEU A 146 1.80 22.97 30.58
C LEU A 146 2.64 22.04 29.67
N LEU A 147 3.55 22.62 28.88
CA LEU A 147 4.53 21.88 28.08
C LEU A 147 5.89 22.00 28.77
N PRO A 148 6.45 20.94 29.39
CA PRO A 148 7.58 21.04 30.32
C PRO A 148 8.82 21.78 29.81
N ASN A 149 9.07 21.74 28.50
CA ASN A 149 10.24 22.35 27.87
C ASN A 149 10.04 23.85 27.55
N PHE A 150 8.86 24.42 27.83
CA PHE A 150 8.49 25.77 27.47
C PHE A 150 7.85 26.49 28.67
N SER A 151 8.51 27.53 29.16
CA SER A 151 7.94 28.46 30.13
C SER A 151 8.10 29.90 29.64
N PHE A 152 7.01 30.66 29.75
CA PHE A 152 6.94 32.06 29.34
C PHE A 152 6.51 32.97 30.50
N ASP A 153 6.66 32.52 31.75
CA ASP A 153 6.20 33.25 32.93
C ASP A 153 6.94 34.57 33.14
N GLN A 154 8.20 34.62 32.70
CA GLN A 154 9.04 35.81 32.76
C GLN A 154 8.90 36.72 31.53
N ALA A 155 8.16 36.28 30.50
CA ALA A 155 7.97 37.06 29.28
C ALA A 155 6.92 38.18 29.52
N ARG A 156 7.22 39.38 29.04
CA ARG A 156 6.29 40.53 29.08
C ARG A 156 5.04 40.21 28.24
N SER A 157 3.90 40.83 28.57
CA SER A 157 2.62 40.60 27.89
C SER A 157 2.73 40.69 26.36
N GLY A 158 3.31 41.77 25.82
CA GLY A 158 3.48 41.93 24.38
C GLY A 158 4.36 40.85 23.72
N LEU A 159 5.36 40.32 24.43
CA LEU A 159 6.17 39.20 23.94
C LEU A 159 5.39 37.88 24.02
N ARG A 160 4.59 37.64 25.07
CA ARG A 160 3.71 36.46 25.16
C ARG A 160 2.70 36.44 24.01
N ASP A 161 2.10 37.59 23.69
CA ASP A 161 1.19 37.73 22.55
C ASP A 161 1.91 37.48 21.22
N ALA A 162 3.13 37.99 21.06
CA ALA A 162 3.95 37.75 19.88
C ALA A 162 4.31 36.26 19.72
N ILE A 163 4.69 35.56 20.80
CA ILE A 163 5.00 34.11 20.80
C ILE A 163 3.75 33.30 20.46
N HIS A 164 2.62 33.58 21.11
CA HIS A 164 1.36 32.89 20.83
C HIS A 164 0.92 33.09 19.37
N SER A 165 1.00 34.32 18.87
CA SER A 165 0.77 34.64 17.46
C SER A 165 1.73 33.87 16.55
N PHE A 166 3.02 33.81 16.90
CA PHE A 166 4.06 33.15 16.12
C PHE A 166 3.84 31.65 15.97
N ILE A 167 3.43 30.93 17.02
CA ILE A 167 3.19 29.48 16.90
C ILE A 167 1.83 29.17 16.25
N SER A 168 0.80 30.00 16.47
CA SER A 168 -0.58 29.68 16.08
C SER A 168 -1.00 30.22 14.71
N ARG A 169 -0.37 31.28 14.18
CA ARG A 169 -0.82 31.96 12.96
C ARG A 169 0.15 31.79 11.80
N LYS A 170 -0.38 31.54 10.61
CA LYS A 170 0.42 31.42 9.37
C LYS A 170 1.12 32.72 9.00
N HIS A 171 0.45 33.86 9.17
CA HIS A 171 0.98 35.18 8.87
C HIS A 171 1.20 35.97 10.16
N ASN A 172 2.38 36.57 10.29
CA ASN A 172 2.80 37.33 11.47
C ASN A 172 3.42 38.65 11.02
N THR A 173 3.36 39.66 11.88
CA THR A 173 3.97 40.95 11.56
C THR A 173 5.51 40.82 11.65
N PRO A 174 6.28 41.54 10.82
CA PRO A 174 7.74 41.54 10.93
C PRO A 174 8.24 41.93 12.33
N SER A 175 7.52 42.81 13.03
CA SER A 175 7.81 43.20 14.40
C SER A 175 7.68 42.04 15.38
N ASP A 176 6.60 41.25 15.31
CA ASP A 176 6.41 40.09 16.17
C ASP A 176 7.50 39.05 15.94
N ILE A 177 7.83 38.80 14.67
CA ILE A 177 8.86 37.83 14.29
C ILE A 177 10.21 38.23 14.87
N GLN A 178 10.59 39.51 14.72
CA GLN A 178 11.85 40.00 15.25
C GLN A 178 11.87 39.93 16.78
N MET A 179 10.77 40.30 17.45
CA MET A 179 10.67 40.25 18.90
C MET A 179 10.84 38.83 19.45
N VAL A 180 10.18 37.83 18.83
CA VAL A 180 10.32 36.42 19.20
C VAL A 180 11.74 35.93 18.94
N LYS A 181 12.32 36.32 17.81
CA LYS A 181 13.69 35.93 17.44
C LYS A 181 14.71 36.50 18.43
N ASP A 182 14.63 37.79 18.75
CA ASP A 182 15.52 38.46 19.71
C ASP A 182 15.48 37.79 21.09
N TYR A 183 14.30 37.32 21.51
CA TYR A 183 14.11 36.62 22.79
C TYR A 183 14.69 35.19 22.80
N SER A 184 14.65 34.48 21.66
CA SER A 184 14.85 33.02 21.64
C SER A 184 16.10 32.54 20.88
N GLN A 185 16.72 33.38 20.04
CA GLN A 185 17.78 32.96 19.11
C GLN A 185 19.08 32.51 19.79
N GLN A 186 19.33 32.92 21.04
CA GLN A 186 20.56 32.54 21.77
C GLN A 186 20.49 31.16 22.46
N GLY A 187 19.47 30.35 22.20
CA GLY A 187 19.32 29.02 22.81
C GLY A 187 18.42 28.05 22.05
N PRO A 188 18.14 26.86 22.62
CA PRO A 188 17.33 25.82 21.98
C PRO A 188 15.85 26.22 21.81
N LEU A 189 15.41 27.27 22.51
CA LEU A 189 14.04 27.76 22.46
C LEU A 189 13.60 28.14 21.04
N TRP A 190 14.48 28.73 20.22
CA TRP A 190 14.13 29.11 18.85
C TRP A 190 13.76 27.91 17.99
N SER A 191 14.54 26.83 18.05
CA SER A 191 14.24 25.56 17.37
C SER A 191 12.92 24.96 17.86
N GLY A 192 12.68 25.01 19.18
CA GLY A 192 11.41 24.58 19.77
C GLY A 192 10.20 25.38 19.27
N LEU A 193 10.30 26.71 19.22
CA LEU A 193 9.23 27.58 18.73
C LEU A 193 8.97 27.38 17.22
N LEU A 194 10.01 27.18 16.41
CA LEU A 194 9.86 26.83 14.99
C LEU A 194 9.13 25.50 14.81
N LEU A 195 9.46 24.49 15.63
CA LEU A 195 8.77 23.21 15.61
C LEU A 195 7.30 23.35 15.99
N LEU A 196 6.98 24.04 17.08
CA LEU A 196 5.59 24.31 17.48
C LEU A 196 4.81 25.04 16.38
N ARG A 197 5.45 26.03 15.74
CA ARG A 197 4.90 26.72 14.57
C ARG A 197 4.64 25.75 13.41
N GLY A 198 5.54 24.80 13.17
CA GLY A 198 5.33 23.72 12.20
C GLY A 198 4.12 22.86 12.52
N LEU A 199 4.01 22.41 13.77
CA LEU A 199 2.89 21.59 14.24
C LEU A 199 1.54 22.30 14.10
N PHE A 200 1.48 23.60 14.40
CA PHE A 200 0.23 24.38 14.47
C PHE A 200 0.00 25.27 13.24
N ALA A 201 0.76 26.35 13.07
CA ALA A 201 0.57 27.31 11.98
C ALA A 201 0.80 26.73 10.57
N SER A 202 1.69 25.74 10.44
CA SER A 202 1.89 24.99 9.19
C SER A 202 0.98 23.76 9.08
N ASN A 203 0.04 23.56 10.00
CA ASN A 203 -1.01 22.53 9.98
C ASN A 203 -0.52 21.08 9.98
N ILE A 204 0.69 20.76 10.43
CA ILE A 204 1.17 19.36 10.43
C ILE A 204 0.31 18.48 11.33
N LEU A 205 -0.04 18.96 12.53
CA LEU A 205 -0.91 18.22 13.44
C LEU A 205 -2.31 18.02 12.86
N LEU A 206 -2.89 19.08 12.29
CA LEU A 206 -4.19 19.03 11.65
C LEU A 206 -4.18 18.08 10.46
N PHE A 207 -3.14 18.12 9.63
CA PHE A 207 -2.95 17.23 8.49
C PHE A 207 -2.91 15.76 8.94
N ALA A 208 -2.11 15.43 9.95
CA ALA A 208 -1.98 14.05 10.45
C ALA A 208 -3.30 13.49 11.00
N LEU A 209 -4.08 14.29 11.74
CA LEU A 209 -5.32 13.84 12.40
C LEU A 209 -6.57 13.94 11.51
N LYS A 210 -6.55 14.80 10.48
CA LYS A 210 -7.70 15.02 9.58
C LYS A 210 -7.53 14.31 8.24
N GLU A 211 -6.37 14.50 7.61
CA GLU A 211 -6.15 14.13 6.21
C GLU A 211 -5.63 12.70 6.04
N ARG A 212 -5.05 12.09 7.09
CA ARG A 212 -4.47 10.75 7.02
C ARG A 212 -5.23 9.77 7.91
N ARG A 213 -5.59 8.62 7.34
CA ARG A 213 -6.29 7.52 8.00
C ARG A 213 -5.30 6.39 8.32
N TRP A 214 -5.18 6.05 9.59
CA TRP A 214 -4.36 4.91 10.02
C TRP A 214 -4.88 3.62 9.39
N ARG A 215 -3.96 2.73 9.00
CA ARG A 215 -4.17 1.49 8.24
C ARG A 215 -4.68 1.68 6.81
N VAL A 216 -4.99 2.89 6.34
CA VAL A 216 -5.43 3.14 4.95
C VAL A 216 -4.43 4.00 4.19
N ASP A 217 -4.07 5.15 4.76
CA ASP A 217 -3.12 6.08 4.15
C ASP A 217 -1.71 5.90 4.75
N TYR A 218 -1.61 5.33 5.95
CA TYR A 218 -0.34 5.10 6.64
C TYR A 218 -0.40 4.01 7.70
N GLY A 219 0.75 3.46 8.06
CA GLY A 219 0.92 2.52 9.18
C GLY A 219 2.36 2.02 9.28
N LEU A 220 2.59 0.99 10.10
CA LEU A 220 3.93 0.40 10.26
C LEU A 220 4.23 -0.61 9.14
N ALA A 221 5.51 -0.76 8.80
CA ALA A 221 6.00 -1.85 7.95
C ALA A 221 7.29 -2.43 8.54
N PRO A 222 7.21 -3.19 9.66
CA PRO A 222 8.37 -3.56 10.48
C PRO A 222 9.44 -4.38 9.75
N HIS A 223 9.08 -5.04 8.65
CA HIS A 223 10.01 -5.79 7.81
C HIS A 223 11.01 -4.89 7.06
N ARG A 224 10.72 -3.59 6.89
CA ARG A 224 11.60 -2.63 6.20
C ARG A 224 12.05 -1.46 7.06
N THR A 225 11.17 -0.88 7.88
CA THR A 225 11.50 0.25 8.77
C THR A 225 10.61 0.23 10.01
N MET A 226 11.08 0.83 11.10
CA MET A 226 10.28 1.05 12.29
C MET A 226 9.48 2.38 12.24
N LEU A 227 9.67 3.20 11.21
CA LEU A 227 8.86 4.42 10.99
C LEU A 227 7.52 4.08 10.33
N ALA A 228 6.55 4.98 10.49
CA ALA A 228 5.32 4.92 9.69
C ALA A 228 5.62 5.21 8.23
N VAL A 229 4.91 4.50 7.36
CA VAL A 229 5.07 4.56 5.92
C VAL A 229 3.73 4.79 5.21
N PRO A 230 3.72 5.35 3.99
CA PRO A 230 2.51 5.47 3.19
C PRO A 230 1.92 4.10 2.86
N TYR A 231 0.60 4.00 2.89
CA TYR A 231 -0.15 2.82 2.47
C TYR A 231 -0.85 3.10 1.14
N ARG A 232 -0.90 2.09 0.26
CA ARG A 232 -1.62 2.18 -1.02
C ARG A 232 -3.11 1.86 -0.87
N ALA A 233 -3.42 1.03 0.12
CA ALA A 233 -4.75 0.55 0.45
C ALA A 233 -4.77 0.08 1.92
N LYS A 234 -5.92 -0.40 2.38
CA LYS A 234 -6.07 -0.95 3.73
C LYS A 234 -5.02 -2.03 4.00
N ASP A 235 -4.25 -1.85 5.08
CA ASP A 235 -3.21 -2.77 5.57
C ASP A 235 -2.11 -3.11 4.56
N MET A 236 -2.00 -2.33 3.48
CA MET A 236 -1.07 -2.55 2.39
C MET A 236 -0.06 -1.40 2.31
N PRO A 237 1.10 -1.53 2.98
CA PRO A 237 2.16 -0.54 2.86
C PRO A 237 2.64 -0.43 1.41
N ALA A 238 2.92 0.80 0.97
CA ALA A 238 3.67 0.99 -0.25
C ALA A 238 5.05 0.30 -0.11
N PRO A 239 5.52 -0.48 -1.09
CA PRO A 239 6.73 -1.29 -0.95
C PRO A 239 7.98 -0.50 -0.56
N LYS A 240 8.27 0.61 -1.26
CA LYS A 240 9.49 1.42 -1.08
C LYS A 240 9.24 2.88 -0.64
N ALA A 241 7.99 3.32 -0.54
CA ALA A 241 7.68 4.72 -0.24
C ALA A 241 7.87 5.10 1.24
N GLU A 242 8.28 6.33 1.49
CA GLU A 242 8.43 6.97 2.78
C GLU A 242 7.81 8.37 2.73
N PHE A 243 7.49 8.96 3.88
CA PHE A 243 7.05 10.35 3.93
C PHE A 243 8.24 11.30 3.74
N GLY A 244 8.14 12.23 2.80
CA GLY A 244 9.19 13.21 2.50
C GLY A 244 9.33 14.31 3.55
N HIS A 245 8.27 14.58 4.33
CA HIS A 245 8.29 15.57 5.40
C HIS A 245 8.65 14.91 6.75
N PRO A 246 9.77 15.28 7.41
CA PRO A 246 10.23 14.60 8.63
C PRO A 246 9.24 14.65 9.79
N ASP A 247 8.61 15.80 10.05
CA ASP A 247 7.68 15.93 11.17
C ASP A 247 6.32 15.26 10.92
N VAL A 248 5.92 15.07 9.65
CA VAL A 248 4.79 14.20 9.28
C VAL A 248 5.16 12.75 9.60
N ALA A 249 6.35 12.29 9.19
CA ALA A 249 6.82 10.95 9.49
C ALA A 249 6.87 10.69 11.01
N ILE A 250 7.35 11.65 11.81
CA ILE A 250 7.40 11.53 13.28
C ILE A 250 5.99 11.39 13.87
N ILE A 251 5.05 12.29 13.54
CA ILE A 251 3.68 12.23 14.09
C ILE A 251 2.99 10.92 13.69
N LEU A 252 3.04 10.57 12.40
CA LEU A 252 2.39 9.35 11.91
C LEU A 252 3.02 8.09 12.51
N THR A 253 4.33 8.12 12.81
CA THR A 253 5.00 7.05 13.57
C THR A 253 4.43 6.96 14.97
N CYS A 254 4.39 8.06 15.73
CA CYS A 254 3.79 8.08 17.07
C CYS A 254 2.34 7.52 17.05
N LEU A 255 1.49 8.04 16.16
CA LEU A 255 0.10 7.60 16.03
C LEU A 255 0.00 6.10 15.68
N SER A 256 0.87 5.59 14.81
CA SER A 256 0.84 4.17 14.44
C SER A 256 1.14 3.24 15.62
N TYR A 257 2.12 3.59 16.46
CA TYR A 257 2.41 2.82 17.67
C TYR A 257 1.37 3.04 18.76
N TYR A 258 0.80 4.24 18.90
CA TYR A 258 -0.30 4.49 19.82
C TYR A 258 -1.54 3.64 19.53
N TYR A 259 -1.92 3.52 18.26
CA TYR A 259 -3.09 2.77 17.84
C TYR A 259 -2.84 1.26 17.85
N GLY A 260 -1.69 0.82 17.34
CA GLY A 260 -1.29 -0.58 17.27
C GLY A 260 -0.89 -1.18 18.63
N GLY A 261 -0.23 -0.40 19.47
CA GLY A 261 0.46 -0.88 20.67
C GLY A 261 1.82 -1.51 20.38
N LEU A 262 2.58 -1.79 21.43
CA LEU A 262 3.86 -2.49 21.35
C LEU A 262 3.66 -4.00 21.26
N THR A 263 4.52 -4.68 20.49
CA THR A 263 4.63 -6.14 20.54
C THR A 263 5.21 -6.59 21.88
N GLU A 264 5.08 -7.89 22.18
CA GLU A 264 5.66 -8.45 23.41
C GLU A 264 7.17 -8.19 23.51
N GLU A 265 7.90 -8.36 22.40
CA GLU A 265 9.35 -8.16 22.34
C GLU A 265 9.73 -6.67 22.52
N GLN A 266 8.96 -5.77 21.91
CA GLN A 266 9.16 -4.33 22.05
C GLN A 266 8.90 -3.85 23.48
N LEU A 267 7.83 -4.34 24.11
CA LEU A 267 7.54 -4.03 25.51
C LEU A 267 8.61 -4.60 26.45
N ARG A 268 9.09 -5.82 26.20
CA ARG A 268 10.20 -6.41 26.97
C ARG A 268 11.47 -5.56 26.85
N THR A 269 11.78 -5.10 25.64
CA THR A 269 12.88 -4.17 25.39
C THR A 269 12.75 -2.89 26.21
N CYS A 270 11.53 -2.34 26.37
CA CYS A 270 11.30 -1.15 27.20
C CYS A 270 11.69 -1.38 28.66
N PHE A 271 11.23 -2.48 29.28
CA PHE A 271 11.59 -2.80 30.66
C PHE A 271 13.09 -3.09 30.82
N GLU A 272 13.72 -3.75 29.84
CA GLU A 272 15.16 -4.00 29.87
C GLU A 272 15.99 -2.72 29.79
N ILE A 273 15.56 -1.74 28.98
CA ILE A 273 16.21 -0.42 28.91
C ILE A 273 15.94 0.36 30.21
N LEU A 274 14.69 0.37 30.70
CA LEU A 274 14.29 1.02 31.95
C LEU A 274 15.19 0.57 33.10
N LEU A 275 15.31 -0.74 33.33
CA LEU A 275 16.07 -1.31 34.45
C LEU A 275 17.59 -1.01 34.38
N LYS A 276 18.09 -0.54 33.24
CA LYS A 276 19.49 -0.13 33.04
C LYS A 276 19.71 1.38 33.17
N GLN A 277 18.66 2.17 33.36
CA GLN A 277 18.78 3.62 33.53
C GLN A 277 19.34 3.98 34.91
N ASP A 278 19.91 5.19 35.00
CA ASP A 278 20.44 5.72 36.26
C ASP A 278 19.36 5.91 37.33
N ASN A 279 18.15 6.31 36.92
CA ASN A 279 17.00 6.49 37.79
C ASN A 279 15.72 5.86 37.20
N PRO A 280 15.58 4.53 37.30
CA PRO A 280 14.49 3.81 36.66
C PRO A 280 13.14 4.05 37.35
N SER A 281 13.14 4.38 38.66
CA SER A 281 11.91 4.67 39.40
C SER A 281 11.22 5.93 38.88
N LEU A 282 11.97 7.00 38.60
CA LEU A 282 11.41 8.26 38.10
C LEU A 282 10.74 8.10 36.73
N GLU A 283 11.36 7.33 35.83
CA GLU A 283 10.77 7.03 34.53
C GLU A 283 9.52 6.16 34.68
N TYR A 284 9.59 5.13 35.53
CA TYR A 284 8.44 4.25 35.78
C TYR A 284 7.23 4.99 36.38
N GLU A 285 7.47 6.00 37.22
CA GLU A 285 6.40 6.86 37.74
C GLU A 285 5.61 7.55 36.62
N LEU A 286 6.27 7.95 35.53
CA LEU A 286 5.59 8.52 34.35
C LEU A 286 4.67 7.48 33.67
N TRP A 287 5.07 6.21 33.65
CA TRP A 287 4.30 5.14 33.02
C TRP A 287 3.00 4.86 33.77
N VAL A 288 3.00 5.00 35.10
CA VAL A 288 1.83 4.70 35.95
C VAL A 288 0.99 5.95 36.29
N ARG A 289 1.52 7.16 36.12
CA ARG A 289 0.87 8.44 36.52
C ARG A 289 -0.56 8.57 36.01
N ASP A 290 -0.77 8.36 34.72
CA ASP A 290 -2.05 8.56 34.04
C ASP A 290 -2.80 7.23 33.80
N CYS A 291 -2.47 6.17 34.56
CA CYS A 291 -3.03 4.83 34.39
C CYS A 291 -3.64 4.32 35.71
N PRO A 292 -4.89 4.70 36.05
CA PRO A 292 -5.55 4.28 37.29
C PRO A 292 -5.78 2.77 37.38
N ALA A 293 -5.77 2.06 36.25
CA ALA A 293 -5.93 0.61 36.21
C ALA A 293 -4.74 -0.18 36.81
N VAL A 294 -3.60 0.48 37.05
CA VAL A 294 -2.42 -0.17 37.65
C VAL A 294 -2.68 -0.43 39.14
N PRO A 295 -2.63 -1.70 39.59
CA PRO A 295 -2.77 -2.05 41.01
C PRO A 295 -1.65 -1.45 41.87
N ASP A 296 -1.93 -1.15 43.13
CA ASP A 296 -0.96 -0.49 44.04
C ASP A 296 0.36 -1.26 44.17
N ALA A 297 0.30 -2.60 44.18
CA ALA A 297 1.49 -3.45 44.20
C ALA A 297 2.41 -3.25 42.98
N LEU A 298 1.86 -2.82 41.84
CA LEU A 298 2.59 -2.58 40.59
C LEU A 298 2.87 -1.10 40.33
N ARG A 299 2.46 -0.18 41.22
CA ARG A 299 2.74 1.26 41.08
C ARG A 299 4.21 1.61 41.35
N THR A 300 4.96 0.70 41.99
CA THR A 300 6.40 0.88 42.24
C THR A 300 7.20 -0.16 41.47
N LEU A 301 8.40 0.21 41.03
CA LEU A 301 9.27 -0.67 40.25
C LEU A 301 9.66 -1.95 41.01
N ASN A 302 9.73 -1.90 42.34
CA ASN A 302 10.01 -3.06 43.19
C ASN A 302 8.97 -4.18 43.06
N GLY A 303 7.74 -3.86 42.66
CA GLY A 303 6.67 -4.83 42.42
C GLY A 303 6.75 -5.51 41.05
N ILE A 304 7.69 -5.11 40.18
CA ILE A 304 7.78 -5.57 38.80
C ILE A 304 8.78 -6.71 38.67
N ASN A 305 8.31 -7.85 38.17
CA ASN A 305 9.09 -9.03 37.85
C ASN A 305 8.81 -9.49 36.42
N ILE A 306 9.60 -8.98 35.47
CA ILE A 306 9.49 -9.33 34.05
C ILE A 306 9.85 -10.80 33.72
N LYS A 307 10.40 -11.56 34.68
CA LYS A 307 10.69 -12.99 34.53
C LYS A 307 9.50 -13.87 34.91
N SER A 308 8.52 -13.33 35.63
CA SER A 308 7.28 -14.04 35.97
C SER A 308 6.36 -14.08 34.75
N TRP A 309 6.11 -15.27 34.21
CA TRP A 309 5.22 -15.45 33.05
C TRP A 309 3.80 -14.96 33.34
N ASP A 310 3.27 -15.28 34.53
CA ASP A 310 1.91 -14.87 34.93
C ASP A 310 1.79 -13.35 35.07
N GLN A 311 2.73 -12.71 35.76
CA GLN A 311 2.71 -11.26 35.91
C GLN A 311 2.87 -10.57 34.54
N TRP A 312 3.73 -11.13 33.68
CA TRP A 312 3.95 -10.60 32.34
C TRP A 312 2.69 -10.67 31.46
N GLN A 313 2.11 -11.86 31.30
CA GLN A 313 0.99 -12.06 30.38
C GLN A 313 -0.33 -11.48 30.90
N ASN A 314 -0.60 -11.61 32.20
CA ASN A 314 -1.91 -11.26 32.76
C ASN A 314 -1.97 -9.84 33.35
N HIS A 315 -0.82 -9.21 33.65
CA HIS A 315 -0.79 -7.89 34.29
C HIS A 315 0.00 -6.84 33.49
N LEU A 316 1.30 -7.06 33.28
CA LEU A 316 2.18 -6.03 32.69
C LEU A 316 1.83 -5.75 31.23
N ARG A 317 1.69 -6.79 30.41
CA ARG A 317 1.40 -6.62 28.98
C ARG A 317 0.06 -5.93 28.73
N PRO A 318 -1.07 -6.35 29.33
CA PRO A 318 -2.35 -5.65 29.15
C PRO A 318 -2.34 -4.18 29.59
N LEU A 319 -1.59 -3.84 30.65
CA LEU A 319 -1.52 -2.47 31.19
C LEU A 319 -0.62 -1.56 30.35
N PHE A 320 0.54 -2.07 29.90
CA PHE A 320 1.60 -1.22 29.35
C PHE A 320 1.75 -1.27 27.83
N ALA A 321 1.22 -2.29 27.14
CA ALA A 321 1.38 -2.42 25.69
C ALA A 321 0.78 -1.25 24.89
N LYS A 322 -0.30 -0.63 25.38
CA LYS A 322 -0.95 0.55 24.77
C LYS A 322 -0.77 1.84 25.59
N ASN A 323 0.06 1.81 26.63
CA ASN A 323 0.29 2.98 27.47
C ASN A 323 1.14 4.02 26.70
N GLN A 324 0.64 5.25 26.59
CA GLN A 324 1.30 6.29 25.79
C GLN A 324 2.72 6.59 26.28
N ALA A 325 2.96 6.66 27.59
CA ALA A 325 4.27 6.98 28.14
C ALA A 325 5.30 5.89 27.84
N VAL A 326 4.89 4.61 27.89
CA VAL A 326 5.76 3.47 27.52
C VAL A 326 6.07 3.47 26.03
N ILE A 327 5.06 3.75 25.19
CA ILE A 327 5.26 3.88 23.76
C ILE A 327 6.19 5.05 23.45
N ASP A 328 6.00 6.19 24.11
CA ASP A 328 6.86 7.35 23.95
C ASP A 328 8.31 7.02 24.30
N PHE A 329 8.52 6.33 25.42
CA PHE A 329 9.82 5.82 25.81
C PHE A 329 10.45 4.92 24.74
N TYR A 330 9.70 3.94 24.22
CA TYR A 330 10.18 3.05 23.15
C TYR A 330 10.61 3.84 21.91
N LEU A 331 9.76 4.77 21.46
CA LEU A 331 10.01 5.57 20.27
C LEU A 331 11.24 6.46 20.44
N SER A 332 11.37 7.15 21.59
CA SER A 332 12.47 8.07 21.85
C SER A 332 13.81 7.37 22.10
N ARG A 333 13.80 6.12 22.61
CA ARG A 333 15.02 5.36 22.96
C ARG A 333 15.48 4.38 21.89
N VAL A 334 14.56 3.86 21.08
CA VAL A 334 14.85 2.80 20.11
C VAL A 334 14.58 3.28 18.69
N VAL A 335 13.35 3.70 18.39
CA VAL A 335 12.90 3.93 17.02
C VAL A 335 13.57 5.15 16.39
N PHE A 336 13.33 6.34 16.93
CA PHE A 336 13.82 7.58 16.33
C PHE A 336 15.35 7.72 16.35
N PRO A 337 16.09 7.33 17.41
CA PRO A 337 17.55 7.37 17.38
C PRO A 337 18.16 6.51 16.27
N LYS A 338 17.51 5.40 15.90
CA LYS A 338 17.95 4.50 14.84
C LYS A 338 17.50 4.97 13.45
N GLU A 339 16.22 5.30 13.29
CA GLU A 339 15.60 5.46 11.96
C GLU A 339 15.38 6.93 11.53
N ALA A 340 15.22 7.88 12.48
CA ALA A 340 14.94 9.28 12.15
C ALA A 340 16.22 10.01 11.71
N LYS A 341 16.62 9.74 10.48
CA LYS A 341 17.87 10.18 9.88
C LYS A 341 17.63 10.94 8.58
N GLU A 342 18.58 11.78 8.23
CA GLU A 342 18.61 12.54 6.98
C GLU A 342 19.99 12.50 6.34
N PHE A 343 20.03 12.83 5.05
CA PHE A 343 21.26 12.99 4.29
C PHE A 343 21.42 14.47 3.88
N PRO A 344 22.64 14.94 3.60
CA PRO A 344 22.85 16.34 3.23
C PRO A 344 22.26 16.67 1.86
N SER A 345 22.39 15.78 0.88
CA SER A 345 22.01 16.04 -0.51
C SER A 345 21.30 14.84 -1.14
N LYS A 346 20.55 15.07 -2.22
CA LYS A 346 19.92 14.03 -3.02
C LYS A 346 19.90 14.31 -4.52
N PHE A 347 19.83 13.26 -5.32
CA PHE A 347 19.26 13.31 -6.66
C PHE A 347 17.78 12.95 -6.61
N ARG A 348 16.97 13.65 -7.41
CA ARG A 348 15.55 13.31 -7.61
C ARG A 348 15.37 12.64 -8.97
N GLY A 349 14.90 11.41 -8.98
CA GLY A 349 14.35 10.70 -10.14
C GLY A 349 12.84 10.90 -10.20
N MET A 350 12.29 10.94 -11.41
CA MET A 350 10.84 11.06 -11.60
C MET A 350 10.40 10.19 -12.76
N PRO A 351 9.31 9.41 -12.61
CA PRO A 351 8.67 8.72 -13.73
C PRO A 351 7.96 9.76 -14.62
N ALA A 352 8.73 10.52 -15.39
CA ALA A 352 8.19 11.35 -16.46
C ALA A 352 9.23 11.57 -17.57
N PRO A 353 8.94 11.10 -18.79
CA PRO A 353 9.64 11.49 -20.01
C PRO A 353 8.85 12.54 -20.83
N LEU A 354 8.15 13.51 -20.24
CA LEU A 354 7.01 14.15 -20.94
C LEU A 354 6.94 15.68 -20.97
N MET A 355 8.09 16.38 -20.93
CA MET A 355 8.16 17.83 -21.21
C MET A 355 8.68 18.20 -22.61
N ARG A 356 8.61 17.31 -23.61
CA ARG A 356 8.88 17.66 -25.02
C ARG A 356 7.86 17.06 -25.99
N PRO A 357 7.25 17.88 -26.88
CA PRO A 357 6.44 17.41 -28.00
C PRO A 357 7.19 16.51 -29.02
N SER A 358 8.52 16.51 -29.02
CA SER A 358 9.32 15.66 -29.91
C SER A 358 9.55 14.24 -29.37
N LEU A 359 9.27 13.99 -28.08
CA LEU A 359 9.46 12.68 -27.43
C LEU A 359 8.16 11.88 -27.29
N THR A 360 7.01 12.52 -27.50
CA THR A 360 5.68 11.87 -27.49
C THR A 360 5.45 10.91 -28.65
N GLN A 361 6.37 10.80 -29.62
CA GLN A 361 6.30 9.76 -30.67
C GLN A 361 6.71 8.37 -30.16
N ASN A 362 7.29 8.27 -28.95
CA ASN A 362 7.96 7.05 -28.48
C ASN A 362 7.35 6.38 -27.24
N VAL A 363 6.26 6.92 -26.68
CA VAL A 363 5.60 6.37 -25.49
C VAL A 363 4.12 6.15 -25.81
N PHE A 364 3.63 4.92 -25.64
CA PHE A 364 2.20 4.62 -25.72
C PHE A 364 1.70 4.32 -24.31
N GLN A 365 0.64 5.02 -23.91
CA GLN A 365 -0.03 4.82 -22.63
C GLN A 365 -1.29 3.99 -22.87
N ILE A 366 -1.45 2.93 -22.09
CA ILE A 366 -2.66 2.11 -22.07
C ILE A 366 -3.24 2.27 -20.68
N THR A 367 -4.35 3.01 -20.56
CA THR A 367 -5.18 2.99 -19.35
C THR A 367 -6.52 2.41 -19.72
N GLY A 368 -6.85 1.24 -19.18
CA GLY A 368 -8.08 0.52 -19.51
C GLY A 368 -9.36 1.28 -19.16
N THR A 369 -9.29 2.29 -18.28
CA THR A 369 -10.47 3.01 -17.77
C THR A 369 -10.13 4.39 -17.15
N SER A 370 -9.37 5.26 -17.82
CA SER A 370 -9.35 6.67 -17.41
C SER A 370 -10.67 7.32 -17.83
N LEU A 371 -11.66 7.27 -16.94
CA LEU A 371 -13.00 7.84 -17.16
C LEU A 371 -13.00 9.37 -17.03
N ALA A 372 -11.88 9.98 -16.67
CA ALA A 372 -11.69 11.42 -16.72
C ALA A 372 -11.42 11.84 -18.17
N GLY A 373 -12.49 11.95 -18.97
CA GLY A 373 -12.44 12.76 -20.19
C GLY A 373 -11.75 14.09 -19.87
N SER A 374 -10.67 14.38 -20.59
CA SER A 374 -10.01 15.70 -20.65
C SER A 374 -9.45 16.31 -19.35
N ILE A 375 -9.59 15.67 -18.17
CA ILE A 375 -9.33 16.32 -16.86
C ILE A 375 -8.44 15.48 -15.92
N GLY A 376 -8.11 14.22 -16.24
CA GLY A 376 -7.24 13.41 -15.39
C GLY A 376 -5.82 13.97 -15.25
N LEU A 377 -5.16 13.71 -14.11
CA LEU A 377 -3.73 13.98 -13.89
C LEU A 377 -2.83 13.39 -15.00
N GLY A 378 -3.31 12.33 -15.68
CA GLY A 378 -2.69 11.79 -16.89
C GLY A 378 -2.56 12.78 -18.07
N GLN A 379 -3.31 13.87 -18.12
CA GLN A 379 -3.15 14.96 -19.12
C GLN A 379 -2.44 16.22 -18.57
N LEU A 380 -2.11 16.31 -17.28
CA LEU A 380 -1.03 17.21 -16.85
C LEU A 380 0.33 16.78 -17.44
N ILE A 381 0.35 15.56 -17.98
CA ILE A 381 1.41 14.92 -18.74
C ILE A 381 0.94 14.87 -20.20
N ALA A 382 1.62 15.58 -21.09
CA ALA A 382 1.15 15.79 -22.46
C ALA A 382 1.06 14.48 -23.26
N VAL A 383 -0.16 14.02 -23.59
CA VAL A 383 -0.41 13.25 -24.83
C VAL A 383 -1.75 13.70 -25.43
N MET A 384 -1.68 14.17 -26.67
CA MET A 384 -2.84 14.39 -27.53
C MET A 384 -3.52 13.04 -27.77
N GLN A 385 -4.60 12.76 -27.05
CA GLN A 385 -5.59 11.83 -27.58
C GLN A 385 -6.33 12.58 -28.70
N ALA A 386 -5.95 12.29 -29.94
CA ALA A 386 -6.88 12.43 -31.05
C ALA A 386 -8.08 11.51 -30.73
N ASN A 387 -9.22 12.10 -30.37
CA ASN A 387 -10.50 11.44 -30.10
C ASN A 387 -10.77 10.29 -31.10
N PRO A 388 -11.31 9.13 -30.66
CA PRO A 388 -12.74 9.05 -30.31
C PRO A 388 -13.08 7.99 -29.24
N SER A 389 -13.43 8.36 -28.00
CA SER A 389 -13.99 7.40 -27.01
C SER A 389 -14.92 8.01 -25.95
N ASN A 390 -15.64 9.09 -26.24
CA ASN A 390 -16.71 9.57 -25.35
C ASN A 390 -17.87 8.57 -25.24
N SER A 391 -17.99 7.58 -26.14
CA SER A 391 -19.11 6.62 -26.13
C SER A 391 -19.07 5.66 -24.94
N PHE A 392 -17.92 5.03 -24.67
CA PHE A 392 -17.79 4.08 -23.56
C PHE A 392 -17.97 4.78 -22.20
N GLN A 393 -17.42 5.99 -22.02
CA GLN A 393 -17.53 6.77 -20.79
C GLN A 393 -18.99 7.11 -20.44
N CYS A 394 -19.76 7.58 -21.42
CA CYS A 394 -21.18 7.87 -21.26
C CYS A 394 -22.01 6.60 -21.02
N GLU A 395 -21.68 5.49 -21.67
CA GLU A 395 -22.36 4.21 -21.47
C GLU A 395 -22.18 3.71 -20.03
N TYR A 396 -20.97 3.81 -19.46
CA TYR A 396 -20.72 3.36 -18.08
C TYR A 396 -21.40 4.21 -17.02
N LEU A 397 -21.31 5.53 -17.13
CA LEU A 397 -22.03 6.42 -16.22
C LEU A 397 -23.55 6.21 -16.36
N SER A 398 -24.04 5.97 -17.58
CA SER A 398 -25.45 5.63 -17.82
C SER A 398 -25.83 4.30 -17.15
N ASP A 399 -25.00 3.27 -17.26
CA ASP A 399 -25.25 1.96 -16.64
C ASP A 399 -25.23 2.05 -15.11
N LEU A 400 -24.34 2.87 -14.53
CA LEU A 400 -24.30 3.12 -13.08
C LEU A 400 -25.57 3.85 -12.61
N LEU A 401 -26.06 4.82 -13.39
CA LEU A 401 -27.33 5.51 -13.12
C LEU A 401 -28.55 4.59 -13.22
N LYS A 402 -28.54 3.62 -14.13
CA LYS A 402 -29.66 2.67 -14.31
C LYS A 402 -29.68 1.54 -13.28
N SER A 403 -28.55 1.24 -12.65
CA SER A 403 -28.35 0.00 -11.86
C SER A 403 -28.28 0.20 -10.35
N ALA A 404 -28.08 1.42 -9.87
CA ALA A 404 -27.93 1.69 -8.44
C ALA A 404 -29.30 2.05 -7.82
N GLY A 405 -29.79 1.15 -6.96
CA GLY A 405 -31.21 1.12 -6.56
C GLY A 405 -31.60 1.96 -5.34
N SER A 406 -30.66 2.50 -4.56
CA SER A 406 -30.89 3.45 -3.46
C SER A 406 -29.54 3.72 -2.77
N LEU A 407 -29.43 4.82 -2.02
CA LEU A 407 -28.35 5.06 -1.07
C LEU A 407 -28.85 4.83 0.35
N SER A 408 -28.11 4.05 1.15
CA SER A 408 -28.31 4.00 2.59
C SER A 408 -27.32 4.94 3.25
N SER A 409 -27.84 5.99 3.90
CA SER A 409 -27.02 6.87 4.74
C SER A 409 -26.97 6.36 6.18
N GLU A 410 -25.88 6.67 6.86
CA GLU A 410 -25.76 6.51 8.29
C GLU A 410 -26.45 7.67 9.01
N SER A 411 -27.45 7.36 9.84
CA SER A 411 -28.15 8.34 10.68
C SER A 411 -27.51 8.49 12.07
N SER A 412 -26.62 7.57 12.45
CA SER A 412 -25.91 7.58 13.72
C SER A 412 -24.74 8.56 13.70
N LEU A 413 -24.50 9.21 14.84
CA LEU A 413 -23.34 10.08 15.07
C LEU A 413 -22.03 9.27 15.18
N ALA A 414 -22.13 8.01 15.59
CA ALA A 414 -20.99 7.10 15.70
C ALA A 414 -20.82 6.30 14.41
N ARG A 415 -19.56 6.10 13.99
CA ARG A 415 -19.16 5.19 12.92
C ARG A 415 -19.62 3.76 13.27
N ARG A 416 -20.34 3.11 12.36
CA ARG A 416 -20.62 1.66 12.45
C ARG A 416 -19.34 0.84 12.33
N THR A 417 -19.23 -0.16 13.18
CA THR A 417 -18.24 -1.23 13.08
C THR A 417 -18.49 -2.10 11.83
N ALA A 418 -17.47 -2.82 11.36
CA ALA A 418 -17.64 -3.79 10.28
C ALA A 418 -18.76 -4.81 10.54
N LEU A 419 -18.94 -5.27 11.78
CA LEU A 419 -20.01 -6.22 12.15
C LEU A 419 -21.41 -5.60 12.04
N GLU A 420 -21.60 -4.38 12.56
CA GLU A 420 -22.87 -3.65 12.44
C GLU A 420 -23.19 -3.35 10.96
N PHE A 421 -22.17 -3.08 10.15
CA PHE A 421 -22.33 -2.90 8.72
C PHE A 421 -22.77 -4.19 8.00
N LEU A 422 -22.19 -5.34 8.33
CA LEU A 422 -22.64 -6.62 7.79
C LEU A 422 -24.10 -6.94 8.18
N GLN A 423 -24.50 -6.63 9.42
CA GLN A 423 -25.90 -6.76 9.84
C GLN A 423 -26.84 -5.88 9.01
N LEU A 424 -26.42 -4.63 8.71
CA LEU A 424 -27.17 -3.73 7.83
C LEU A 424 -27.29 -4.28 6.41
N ILE A 425 -26.24 -4.90 5.86
CA ILE A 425 -26.28 -5.55 4.55
C ILE A 425 -27.28 -6.70 4.54
N VAL A 426 -27.24 -7.57 5.56
CA VAL A 426 -28.10 -8.75 5.65
C VAL A 426 -29.58 -8.37 5.86
N ALA A 427 -29.85 -7.23 6.50
CA ALA A 427 -31.20 -6.73 6.72
C ALA A 427 -31.87 -6.12 5.47
N GLN A 428 -31.16 -6.00 4.33
CA GLN A 428 -31.73 -5.43 3.11
C GLN A 428 -32.80 -6.33 2.49
N MET A 429 -33.91 -5.72 2.04
CA MET A 429 -35.01 -6.44 1.40
C MET A 429 -34.58 -7.19 0.12
N LEU A 430 -33.73 -6.57 -0.69
CA LEU A 430 -33.13 -7.21 -1.85
C LEU A 430 -31.73 -7.69 -1.47
N GLU A 431 -31.53 -8.99 -1.63
CA GLU A 431 -30.31 -9.72 -1.27
C GLU A 431 -29.05 -9.07 -1.86
N ILE A 432 -28.02 -8.91 -1.03
CA ILE A 432 -26.69 -8.45 -1.43
C ILE A 432 -25.72 -9.63 -1.31
N ARG A 433 -24.96 -9.89 -2.38
CA ARG A 433 -24.01 -11.03 -2.47
C ARG A 433 -22.56 -10.61 -2.67
N VAL A 434 -22.34 -9.33 -2.96
CA VAL A 434 -20.99 -8.79 -3.15
C VAL A 434 -20.82 -7.56 -2.28
N LEU A 435 -19.70 -7.44 -1.58
CA LEU A 435 -19.27 -6.23 -0.90
C LEU A 435 -18.02 -5.70 -1.57
N LEU A 436 -18.13 -4.49 -2.14
CA LEU A 436 -17.05 -3.73 -2.76
C LEU A 436 -16.67 -2.60 -1.80
N ASP A 437 -15.60 -2.78 -1.02
CA ASP A 437 -15.17 -1.79 -0.04
C ASP A 437 -14.28 -0.71 -0.65
N VAL A 438 -14.82 0.01 -1.63
CA VAL A 438 -14.09 1.09 -2.34
C VAL A 438 -13.65 2.22 -1.41
N GLY A 439 -14.40 2.46 -0.33
CA GLY A 439 -14.15 3.50 0.65
C GLY A 439 -13.17 3.12 1.77
N ALA A 440 -12.63 1.90 1.78
CA ALA A 440 -11.81 1.35 2.87
C ALA A 440 -12.48 1.54 4.25
N GLN A 441 -13.73 1.10 4.38
CA GLN A 441 -14.55 1.28 5.59
C GLN A 441 -14.45 0.08 6.54
N MET A 442 -14.03 -1.09 6.08
CA MET A 442 -14.00 -2.32 6.87
C MET A 442 -12.69 -2.48 7.65
N LEU A 443 -12.36 -1.52 8.52
CA LEU A 443 -11.03 -1.44 9.14
C LEU A 443 -10.80 -2.45 10.27
N GLU A 444 -11.84 -2.89 10.97
CA GLU A 444 -11.71 -3.68 12.20
C GLU A 444 -11.38 -5.16 11.96
N LEU A 445 -11.71 -5.69 10.80
CA LEU A 445 -11.61 -7.13 10.48
C LEU A 445 -10.61 -7.37 9.37
N SER A 446 -9.89 -8.50 9.42
CA SER A 446 -9.17 -9.00 8.24
C SER A 446 -10.16 -9.42 7.14
N ASN A 447 -9.69 -9.59 5.92
CA ASN A 447 -10.55 -10.02 4.81
C ASN A 447 -11.19 -11.39 5.10
N ARG A 448 -10.43 -12.30 5.72
CA ARG A 448 -10.92 -13.61 6.17
C ARG A 448 -11.99 -13.46 7.25
N ASP A 449 -11.70 -12.70 8.31
CA ASP A 449 -12.62 -12.54 9.45
C ASP A 449 -13.93 -11.87 9.05
N LEU A 450 -13.87 -10.92 8.11
CA LEU A 450 -15.05 -10.27 7.57
C LEU A 450 -15.94 -11.26 6.83
N VAL A 451 -15.36 -12.08 5.95
CA VAL A 451 -16.13 -13.09 5.22
C VAL A 451 -16.66 -14.17 6.15
N GLU A 452 -15.88 -14.60 7.14
CA GLU A 452 -16.35 -15.55 8.15
C GLU A 452 -17.54 -15.00 8.95
N ALA A 453 -17.46 -13.74 9.40
CA ALA A 453 -18.54 -13.06 10.09
C ALA A 453 -19.79 -12.92 9.19
N TRP A 454 -19.60 -12.60 7.91
CA TRP A 454 -20.71 -12.49 6.96
C TRP A 454 -21.37 -13.85 6.71
N LEU A 455 -20.60 -14.93 6.57
CA LEU A 455 -21.12 -16.28 6.47
C LEU A 455 -21.96 -16.65 7.70
N LYS A 456 -21.48 -16.34 8.92
CA LYS A 456 -22.25 -16.60 10.16
C LYS A 456 -23.62 -15.92 10.15
N LEU A 457 -23.74 -14.73 9.56
CA LEU A 457 -25.01 -14.00 9.44
C LEU A 457 -25.93 -14.51 8.30
N ARG A 458 -25.41 -15.32 7.36
CA ARG A 458 -26.16 -15.82 6.18
C ARG A 458 -26.08 -17.34 6.03
N PRO A 459 -26.71 -18.14 6.91
CA PRO A 459 -26.57 -19.60 6.92
C PRO A 459 -26.92 -20.31 5.59
N ASP A 460 -27.68 -19.65 4.73
CA ASP A 460 -28.12 -20.12 3.42
C ASP A 460 -27.02 -20.09 2.34
N VAL A 461 -25.90 -19.38 2.57
CA VAL A 461 -24.75 -19.28 1.65
C VAL A 461 -23.70 -20.34 2.00
N LEU A 462 -23.12 -21.03 1.02
CA LEU A 462 -22.23 -22.17 1.28
C LEU A 462 -20.75 -21.78 1.42
N ALA A 463 -20.31 -20.69 0.80
CA ALA A 463 -18.92 -20.24 0.86
C ALA A 463 -18.77 -18.73 0.65
N GLY A 464 -17.61 -18.20 1.00
CA GLY A 464 -17.28 -16.80 0.82
C GLY A 464 -15.95 -16.61 0.12
N ILE A 465 -15.86 -15.61 -0.75
CA ILE A 465 -14.68 -15.33 -1.59
C ILE A 465 -14.01 -14.05 -1.09
N TYR A 466 -12.68 -14.07 -0.93
CA TYR A 466 -11.88 -12.94 -0.48
C TYR A 466 -10.42 -13.06 -0.97
N PHE A 467 -9.61 -12.02 -0.79
CA PHE A 467 -8.15 -12.09 -0.99
C PHE A 467 -7.46 -12.45 0.34
N ASN A 468 -6.61 -13.47 0.32
CA ASN A 468 -5.81 -13.89 1.48
C ASN A 468 -4.60 -12.95 1.70
N GLU A 469 -3.76 -13.27 2.69
CA GLU A 469 -2.56 -12.49 3.03
C GLU A 469 -1.46 -12.55 1.94
N ASP A 470 -1.52 -13.55 1.07
CA ASP A 470 -0.60 -13.76 -0.06
C ASP A 470 -1.09 -13.08 -1.36
N ASP A 471 -2.13 -12.23 -1.28
CA ASP A 471 -2.76 -11.56 -2.44
C ASP A 471 -3.36 -12.56 -3.46
N GLU A 472 -3.90 -13.67 -2.95
CA GLU A 472 -4.54 -14.71 -3.77
C GLU A 472 -6.05 -14.83 -3.49
N LEU A 473 -6.82 -14.91 -4.58
CA LEU A 473 -8.27 -15.06 -4.51
C LEU A 473 -8.64 -16.44 -3.94
N THR A 474 -9.21 -16.43 -2.74
CA THR A 474 -9.43 -17.59 -1.88
C THR A 474 -10.90 -17.74 -1.53
N VAL A 475 -11.34 -18.99 -1.36
CA VAL A 475 -12.67 -19.39 -0.92
C VAL A 475 -12.58 -19.90 0.52
N LEU A 476 -13.46 -19.41 1.39
CA LEU A 476 -13.71 -19.93 2.73
C LEU A 476 -15.03 -20.70 2.73
N ALA A 477 -14.97 -22.01 3.02
CA ALA A 477 -16.15 -22.85 3.15
C ALA A 477 -16.69 -22.85 4.60
N ARG A 478 -17.91 -23.39 4.78
CA ARG A 478 -18.62 -23.45 6.08
C ARG A 478 -17.90 -24.22 7.17
N ASP A 479 -17.14 -25.23 6.80
CA ASP A 479 -16.35 -26.05 7.72
C ASP A 479 -15.05 -25.36 8.14
N GLY A 480 -14.79 -24.14 7.66
CA GLY A 480 -13.58 -23.36 7.95
C GLY A 480 -12.42 -23.67 7.01
N SER A 481 -12.59 -24.59 6.05
CA SER A 481 -11.56 -24.90 5.05
C SER A 481 -11.39 -23.75 4.06
N THR A 482 -10.15 -23.54 3.62
CA THR A 482 -9.79 -22.50 2.66
C THR A 482 -9.08 -23.09 1.44
N GLN A 483 -9.44 -22.63 0.25
CA GLN A 483 -8.84 -23.07 -1.00
C GLN A 483 -8.81 -21.93 -2.03
N LEU A 484 -7.80 -21.88 -2.90
CA LEU A 484 -7.78 -20.94 -4.03
C LEU A 484 -9.03 -21.08 -4.89
N LEU A 485 -9.62 -19.96 -5.32
CA LEU A 485 -10.86 -19.97 -6.09
C LEU A 485 -10.70 -20.82 -7.36
N LEU A 486 -9.58 -20.70 -8.07
CA LEU A 486 -9.34 -21.42 -9.32
C LEU A 486 -9.33 -22.95 -9.17
N SER A 487 -8.95 -23.47 -8.00
CA SER A 487 -8.93 -24.92 -7.73
C SER A 487 -10.16 -25.40 -6.95
N SER A 488 -11.01 -24.49 -6.48
CA SER A 488 -12.20 -24.78 -5.71
C SER A 488 -13.38 -25.21 -6.59
N PRO A 489 -14.24 -26.16 -6.15
CA PRO A 489 -15.50 -26.45 -6.84
C PRO A 489 -16.39 -25.20 -6.98
N PHE A 490 -16.24 -24.23 -6.07
CA PHE A 490 -16.98 -22.97 -6.10
C PHE A 490 -16.62 -22.05 -7.27
N ALA A 491 -15.52 -22.30 -8.01
CA ALA A 491 -15.20 -21.59 -9.26
C ALA A 491 -16.35 -21.66 -10.28
N GLN A 492 -17.08 -22.78 -10.29
CA GLN A 492 -18.22 -23.04 -11.17
C GLN A 492 -19.58 -22.86 -10.47
N GLN A 493 -19.59 -22.53 -9.18
CA GLN A 493 -20.79 -22.42 -8.33
C GLN A 493 -20.82 -21.08 -7.58
N LEU A 494 -20.45 -19.99 -8.27
CA LEU A 494 -20.42 -18.65 -7.68
C LEU A 494 -21.79 -18.19 -7.17
N ASP A 495 -22.88 -18.77 -7.68
CA ASP A 495 -24.27 -18.57 -7.22
C ASP A 495 -24.51 -19.03 -5.78
N GLN A 496 -23.62 -19.85 -5.22
CA GLN A 496 -23.67 -20.34 -3.84
C GLN A 496 -22.74 -19.55 -2.90
N CYS A 497 -22.05 -18.54 -3.43
CA CYS A 497 -21.04 -17.78 -2.71
C CYS A 497 -21.47 -16.35 -2.39
N ILE A 498 -20.88 -15.77 -1.35
CA ILE A 498 -20.72 -14.31 -1.18
C ILE A 498 -19.30 -13.91 -1.59
N ALA A 499 -19.08 -12.66 -1.95
CA ALA A 499 -17.74 -12.15 -2.29
C ALA A 499 -17.45 -10.81 -1.62
N TYR A 500 -16.26 -10.69 -1.05
CA TYR A 500 -15.73 -9.45 -0.49
C TYR A 500 -14.48 -9.04 -1.25
N LEU A 501 -14.47 -7.81 -1.77
CA LEU A 501 -13.32 -7.15 -2.35
C LEU A 501 -13.04 -5.89 -1.53
N ASP A 502 -11.84 -5.79 -0.96
CA ASP A 502 -11.40 -4.61 -0.24
C ASP A 502 -11.00 -3.45 -1.19
N ASP A 503 -10.48 -2.36 -0.63
CA ASP A 503 -10.17 -1.16 -1.40
C ASP A 503 -8.96 -1.31 -2.33
N ALA A 504 -8.10 -2.32 -2.11
CA ALA A 504 -6.98 -2.68 -2.98
C ALA A 504 -7.46 -3.51 -4.17
N HIS A 505 -8.28 -4.53 -3.87
CA HIS A 505 -8.69 -5.54 -4.84
C HIS A 505 -9.97 -5.16 -5.59
N THR A 506 -10.49 -3.94 -5.39
CA THR A 506 -11.52 -3.31 -6.24
C THR A 506 -10.95 -2.78 -7.56
N ARG A 507 -9.62 -2.83 -7.76
CA ARG A 507 -8.92 -2.62 -9.04
C ARG A 507 -8.24 -3.92 -9.47
N GLY A 508 -8.03 -4.12 -10.79
CA GLY A 508 -7.32 -5.30 -11.32
C GLY A 508 -8.04 -6.66 -11.24
N THR A 509 -8.95 -6.86 -10.29
CA THR A 509 -9.64 -8.15 -10.08
C THR A 509 -10.72 -8.44 -11.10
N ASP A 510 -10.80 -9.68 -11.58
CA ASP A 510 -11.86 -10.16 -12.47
C ASP A 510 -12.59 -11.38 -11.89
N ILE A 511 -13.83 -11.18 -11.40
CA ILE A 511 -14.73 -12.25 -11.00
C ILE A 511 -15.97 -12.21 -11.89
N ARG A 512 -16.30 -13.35 -12.52
CA ARG A 512 -17.47 -13.48 -13.41
C ARG A 512 -18.72 -13.83 -12.59
N PHE A 513 -19.28 -12.84 -11.89
CA PHE A 513 -20.48 -13.05 -11.09
C PHE A 513 -21.68 -13.55 -11.93
N PRO A 514 -22.50 -14.47 -11.39
CA PRO A 514 -23.76 -14.87 -12.01
C PRO A 514 -24.74 -13.70 -12.15
N THR A 515 -25.53 -13.69 -13.22
CA THR A 515 -26.51 -12.62 -13.48
C THR A 515 -27.51 -12.49 -12.33
N GLY A 516 -27.88 -11.25 -11.99
CA GLY A 516 -28.83 -10.97 -10.90
C GLY A 516 -28.18 -10.52 -9.59
N PHE A 517 -26.85 -10.60 -9.47
CA PHE A 517 -26.17 -10.22 -8.23
C PHE A 517 -26.27 -8.72 -7.95
N ARG A 518 -26.47 -8.38 -6.67
CA ARG A 518 -26.41 -7.02 -6.14
C ARG A 518 -25.17 -6.83 -5.26
N ALA A 519 -24.50 -5.70 -5.43
CA ALA A 519 -23.34 -5.34 -4.61
C ALA A 519 -23.63 -4.17 -3.66
N ALA A 520 -23.13 -4.27 -2.43
CA ALA A 520 -22.92 -3.14 -1.54
C ALA A 520 -21.61 -2.45 -1.92
N VAL A 521 -21.63 -1.13 -2.09
CA VAL A 521 -20.44 -0.32 -2.38
C VAL A 521 -20.25 0.69 -1.26
N THR A 522 -19.14 0.60 -0.54
CA THR A 522 -18.81 1.57 0.51
C THR A 522 -18.24 2.85 -0.11
N LEU A 523 -18.56 4.00 0.48
CA LEU A 523 -17.96 5.28 0.12
C LEU A 523 -16.99 5.74 1.21
N GLY A 524 -15.94 6.45 0.80
CA GLY A 524 -14.93 7.00 1.71
C GLY A 524 -14.63 8.47 1.37
N PRO A 525 -14.11 9.25 2.32
CA PRO A 525 -14.04 10.72 2.23
C PRO A 525 -13.18 11.30 1.10
N LYS A 526 -12.36 10.47 0.45
CA LYS A 526 -11.43 10.83 -0.64
C LYS A 526 -11.62 9.95 -1.88
N VAL A 527 -12.74 9.24 -1.98
CA VAL A 527 -13.00 8.38 -3.16
C VAL A 527 -13.28 9.28 -4.36
N THR A 528 -12.40 9.20 -5.35
CA THR A 528 -12.53 9.91 -6.63
C THR A 528 -13.49 9.19 -7.57
N LYS A 529 -13.99 9.90 -8.59
CA LYS A 529 -14.84 9.32 -9.63
C LYS A 529 -14.24 8.05 -10.26
N ASP A 530 -12.95 8.07 -10.61
CA ASP A 530 -12.30 6.94 -11.28
C ASP A 530 -12.20 5.73 -10.34
N ARG A 531 -11.82 5.93 -9.08
CA ARG A 531 -11.78 4.86 -8.07
C ARG A 531 -13.18 4.27 -7.82
N LEU A 532 -14.20 5.12 -7.68
CA LEU A 532 -15.59 4.70 -7.50
C LEU A 532 -16.08 3.84 -8.67
N THR A 533 -15.88 4.33 -9.88
CA THR A 533 -16.36 3.68 -11.10
C THR A 533 -15.62 2.37 -11.37
N GLN A 534 -14.29 2.33 -11.26
CA GLN A 534 -13.50 1.10 -11.42
C GLN A 534 -13.91 0.00 -10.43
N GLY A 535 -14.18 0.39 -9.17
CA GLY A 535 -14.71 -0.51 -8.16
C GLY A 535 -16.10 -1.04 -8.51
N CYS A 536 -17.03 -0.15 -8.90
CA CYS A 536 -18.36 -0.54 -9.35
C CYS A 536 -18.32 -1.49 -10.57
N MET A 537 -17.35 -1.31 -11.46
CA MET A 537 -17.16 -2.13 -12.67
C MET A 537 -16.67 -3.56 -12.39
N ARG A 538 -16.33 -3.90 -11.13
CA ARG A 538 -16.17 -5.32 -10.74
C ARG A 538 -17.48 -6.10 -10.96
N MET A 539 -18.63 -5.42 -10.86
CA MET A 539 -19.93 -5.95 -11.29
C MET A 539 -20.08 -5.81 -12.80
N ARG A 540 -19.41 -6.67 -13.58
CA ARG A 540 -19.53 -6.70 -15.05
C ARG A 540 -20.99 -6.81 -15.49
N LYS A 541 -21.33 -6.23 -16.65
CA LYS A 541 -22.72 -6.13 -17.15
C LYS A 541 -23.66 -5.40 -16.18
N LEU A 542 -23.13 -4.38 -15.52
CA LEU A 542 -23.90 -3.49 -14.66
C LEU A 542 -25.08 -2.88 -15.42
N GLY A 543 -26.26 -2.85 -14.80
CA GLY A 543 -27.49 -2.38 -15.46
C GLY A 543 -28.09 -3.36 -16.48
N ARG A 544 -27.44 -4.50 -16.73
CA ARG A 544 -27.91 -5.61 -17.57
C ARG A 544 -27.99 -6.90 -16.75
N GLY A 545 -28.62 -6.81 -15.58
CA GLY A 545 -28.86 -7.90 -14.64
C GLY A 545 -28.22 -7.69 -13.26
N HIS A 546 -27.07 -6.99 -13.19
CA HIS A 546 -26.45 -6.64 -11.92
C HIS A 546 -26.87 -5.25 -11.43
N SER A 547 -26.92 -5.08 -10.10
CA SER A 547 -27.30 -3.82 -9.45
C SER A 547 -26.37 -3.45 -8.29
N LEU A 548 -26.41 -2.18 -7.87
CA LEU A 548 -25.59 -1.65 -6.78
C LEU A 548 -26.45 -1.01 -5.69
N MET A 549 -25.87 -0.89 -4.50
CA MET A 549 -26.36 -0.09 -3.39
C MET A 549 -25.18 0.63 -2.73
N PHE A 550 -25.26 1.95 -2.66
CA PHE A 550 -24.20 2.76 -2.05
C PHE A 550 -24.43 2.92 -0.54
N PHE A 551 -23.34 2.84 0.22
CA PHE A 551 -23.32 3.05 1.66
C PHE A 551 -22.35 4.17 2.00
N ALA A 552 -22.89 5.28 2.51
CA ALA A 552 -22.11 6.45 2.88
C ALA A 552 -22.00 6.53 4.41
N PRO A 553 -20.78 6.56 4.99
CA PRO A 553 -20.62 6.96 6.38
C PRO A 553 -21.04 8.42 6.56
N LEU A 554 -21.35 8.83 7.78
CA LEU A 554 -21.90 10.17 8.07
C LEU A 554 -21.05 11.32 7.49
N GLU A 555 -19.72 11.21 7.54
CA GLU A 555 -18.81 12.22 6.95
C GLU A 555 -19.04 12.38 5.44
N VAL A 556 -19.21 11.27 4.72
CA VAL A 556 -19.39 11.25 3.27
C VAL A 556 -20.80 11.69 2.87
N ASP A 557 -21.84 11.25 3.59
CA ASP A 557 -23.23 11.72 3.36
C ASP A 557 -23.29 13.25 3.39
N ARG A 558 -22.62 13.88 4.36
CA ARG A 558 -22.55 15.34 4.47
C ARG A 558 -21.80 16.00 3.32
N LYS A 559 -20.68 15.42 2.89
CA LYS A 559 -19.95 15.92 1.73
C LYS A 559 -20.80 15.83 0.47
N ILE A 560 -21.55 14.74 0.28
CA ILE A 560 -22.49 14.58 -0.83
C ILE A 560 -23.54 15.69 -0.79
N ARG A 561 -24.24 15.86 0.34
CA ARG A 561 -25.27 16.89 0.50
C ARG A 561 -24.74 18.30 0.29
N SER A 562 -23.54 18.59 0.82
CA SER A 562 -22.90 19.89 0.64
C SER A 562 -22.53 20.15 -0.82
N ALA A 563 -22.05 19.14 -1.55
CA ALA A 563 -21.69 19.25 -2.96
C ALA A 563 -22.91 19.40 -3.89
N THR A 564 -24.08 18.94 -3.46
CA THR A 564 -25.34 19.00 -4.22
C THR A 564 -26.36 19.99 -3.69
N SER A 565 -26.01 20.77 -2.67
CA SER A 565 -26.89 21.74 -2.01
C SER A 565 -28.20 21.13 -1.50
N LYS A 566 -28.16 19.88 -1.01
CA LYS A 566 -29.31 19.17 -0.45
C LYS A 566 -29.44 19.36 1.06
N SER A 567 -30.67 19.44 1.55
CA SER A 567 -30.97 19.46 2.98
C SER A 567 -30.86 18.05 3.59
N SER A 568 -30.98 17.94 4.92
CA SER A 568 -30.99 16.64 5.61
C SER A 568 -32.22 15.78 5.28
N ALA A 569 -33.33 16.40 4.89
CA ALA A 569 -34.58 15.70 4.58
C ALA A 569 -34.62 15.18 3.14
N ASP A 570 -33.80 15.74 2.24
CA ASP A 570 -33.83 15.38 0.84
C ASP A 570 -33.20 13.99 0.60
N PRO A 571 -33.81 13.15 -0.25
CA PRO A 571 -33.23 11.87 -0.61
C PRO A 571 -31.97 12.08 -1.46
N ILE A 572 -30.93 11.30 -1.15
CA ILE A 572 -29.72 11.20 -1.97
C ILE A 572 -29.95 10.13 -3.03
N CYS A 573 -29.70 10.48 -4.28
CA CYS A 573 -29.70 9.56 -5.40
C CYS A 573 -28.28 9.35 -5.92
N VAL A 574 -28.16 8.42 -6.86
CA VAL A 574 -26.88 8.03 -7.49
C VAL A 574 -26.20 9.20 -8.17
N MET A 575 -26.99 10.12 -8.76
CA MET A 575 -26.44 11.32 -9.40
C MET A 575 -25.70 12.20 -8.40
N ASP A 576 -26.18 12.31 -7.16
CA ASP A 576 -25.51 13.11 -6.14
C ASP A 576 -24.17 12.48 -5.74
N VAL A 577 -24.11 11.14 -5.63
CA VAL A 577 -22.88 10.41 -5.35
C VAL A 577 -21.86 10.63 -6.47
N LEU A 578 -22.28 10.56 -7.72
CA LEU A 578 -21.41 10.82 -8.86
C LEU A 578 -20.93 12.27 -8.91
N GLN A 579 -21.82 13.24 -8.66
CA GLN A 579 -21.47 14.66 -8.61
C GLN A 579 -20.45 14.94 -7.51
N TRP A 580 -20.64 14.35 -6.33
CA TRP A 580 -19.67 14.44 -5.24
C TRP A 580 -18.32 13.79 -5.61
N ALA A 581 -18.33 12.57 -6.17
CA ALA A 581 -17.08 11.89 -6.56
C ALA A 581 -16.31 12.66 -7.67
N ILE A 582 -17.03 13.34 -8.58
CA ILE A 582 -16.44 14.28 -9.56
C ILE A 582 -15.82 15.47 -8.83
N HIS A 583 -16.52 16.04 -7.85
CA HIS A 583 -15.99 17.15 -7.06
C HIS A 583 -14.71 16.73 -6.29
N GLU A 584 -14.68 15.54 -5.71
CA GLU A 584 -13.48 14.99 -5.07
C GLU A 584 -12.33 14.79 -6.08
N THR A 585 -12.61 14.33 -7.31
CA THR A 585 -11.60 14.28 -8.37
C THR A 585 -11.02 15.66 -8.67
N CYS A 586 -11.86 16.70 -8.78
CA CYS A 586 -11.39 18.07 -9.00
C CYS A 586 -10.54 18.58 -7.83
N ASN A 587 -10.97 18.30 -6.59
CA ASN A 587 -10.23 18.67 -5.39
C ASN A 587 -8.86 17.99 -5.32
N ASP A 588 -8.78 16.70 -5.64
CA ASP A 588 -7.52 15.96 -5.69
C ASP A 588 -6.55 16.54 -6.73
N ILE A 589 -7.03 16.83 -7.95
CA ILE A 589 -6.22 17.47 -9.00
C ILE A 589 -5.70 18.84 -8.55
N GLN A 590 -6.55 19.67 -7.94
CA GLN A 590 -6.14 20.99 -7.44
C GLN A 590 -5.12 20.87 -6.30
N HIS A 591 -5.28 19.89 -5.41
CA HIS A 591 -4.35 19.64 -4.32
C HIS A 591 -2.97 19.24 -4.87
N ARG A 592 -2.94 18.35 -5.87
CA ARG A 592 -1.73 17.77 -6.46
C ARG A 592 -1.03 18.66 -7.49
N ALA A 593 -1.69 19.71 -7.99
CA ALA A 593 -1.13 20.61 -8.99
C ALA A 593 0.19 21.26 -8.56
N SER A 594 0.37 21.51 -7.26
CA SER A 594 1.58 22.11 -6.72
C SER A 594 2.79 21.18 -6.83
N HIS A 595 2.63 19.89 -6.50
CA HIS A 595 3.65 18.88 -6.73
C HIS A 595 3.94 18.75 -8.21
N TRP A 596 2.91 18.60 -9.04
CA TRP A 596 3.08 18.49 -10.49
C TRP A 596 3.89 19.66 -11.06
N ALA A 597 3.56 20.90 -10.69
CA ALA A 597 4.22 22.08 -11.19
C ALA A 597 5.69 22.13 -10.75
N GLN A 598 5.97 21.87 -9.47
CA GLN A 598 7.34 21.82 -8.96
C GLN A 598 8.15 20.72 -9.66
N HIS A 599 7.57 19.54 -9.80
CA HIS A 599 8.15 18.40 -10.50
C HIS A 599 8.46 18.70 -11.97
N GLY A 600 7.54 19.35 -12.69
CA GLY A 600 7.75 19.78 -14.06
C GLY A 600 8.90 20.79 -14.18
N MET A 601 8.96 21.78 -13.29
CA MET A 601 10.05 22.76 -13.27
C MET A 601 11.41 22.09 -13.03
N ASP A 602 11.49 21.21 -12.02
CA ASP A 602 12.72 20.49 -11.68
C ASP A 602 13.17 19.57 -12.81
N HIS A 603 12.23 18.86 -13.45
CA HIS A 603 12.52 18.04 -14.62
C HIS A 603 13.05 18.89 -15.80
N ALA A 604 12.40 20.00 -16.11
CA ALA A 604 12.83 20.90 -17.19
C ALA A 604 14.24 21.44 -16.96
N SER A 605 14.56 21.84 -15.72
CA SER A 605 15.91 22.29 -15.33
C SER A 605 16.95 21.19 -15.53
N ARG A 606 16.73 20.01 -14.95
CA ARG A 606 17.64 18.86 -15.03
C ARG A 606 17.86 18.38 -16.46
N TYR A 607 16.80 18.31 -17.26
CA TYR A 607 16.88 17.90 -18.65
C TYR A 607 17.69 18.88 -19.50
N ARG A 608 17.49 20.19 -19.35
CA ARG A 608 18.30 21.21 -20.06
C ARG A 608 19.78 21.09 -19.70
N ALA A 609 20.09 20.91 -18.41
CA ALA A 609 21.46 20.70 -17.96
C ALA A 609 22.05 19.41 -18.56
N TRP A 610 21.31 18.30 -18.52
CA TRP A 610 21.76 17.01 -19.07
C TRP A 610 21.97 17.05 -20.59
N SER A 611 21.07 17.67 -21.35
CA SER A 611 21.24 17.88 -22.80
C SER A 611 22.49 18.72 -23.08
N SER A 612 22.66 19.83 -22.36
CA SER A 612 23.82 20.70 -22.50
C SER A 612 25.12 19.97 -22.17
N PHE A 613 25.11 19.09 -21.16
CA PHE A 613 26.25 18.26 -20.79
C PHE A 613 26.58 17.24 -21.89
N CYS A 614 25.56 16.56 -22.44
CA CYS A 614 25.72 15.62 -23.54
C CYS A 614 26.26 16.28 -24.83
N GLU A 615 25.93 17.55 -25.04
CA GLU A 615 26.44 18.40 -26.13
C GLU A 615 27.79 19.05 -25.80
N HIS A 616 28.41 18.70 -24.67
CA HIS A 616 29.69 19.24 -24.19
C HIS A 616 29.69 20.77 -23.99
N LYS A 617 28.51 21.37 -23.74
CA LYS A 617 28.33 22.81 -23.50
C LYS A 617 28.55 23.21 -22.04
N ILE A 618 28.41 22.27 -21.10
CA ILE A 618 28.61 22.51 -19.66
C ILE A 618 29.51 21.43 -19.06
N THR A 619 30.16 21.75 -17.94
CA THR A 619 31.00 20.80 -17.20
C THR A 619 30.19 19.92 -16.25
N ALA A 620 30.78 18.84 -15.73
CA ALA A 620 30.17 18.03 -14.68
C ALA A 620 29.86 18.86 -13.41
N LYS A 621 30.67 19.89 -13.11
CA LYS A 621 30.44 20.81 -11.98
C LYS A 621 29.22 21.72 -12.21
N ASP A 622 28.90 22.05 -13.45
CA ASP A 622 27.70 22.82 -13.78
C ASP A 622 26.47 21.91 -13.83
N LEU A 623 26.65 20.66 -14.26
CA LEU A 623 25.62 19.63 -14.18
C LEU A 623 25.20 19.39 -12.73
N SER A 624 26.15 19.28 -11.80
CA SER A 624 25.85 19.03 -10.37
C SER A 624 24.97 20.10 -9.76
N LYS A 625 25.13 21.38 -10.11
CA LYS A 625 24.28 22.47 -9.61
C LYS A 625 22.79 22.31 -9.96
N SER A 626 22.49 21.62 -11.06
CA SER A 626 21.11 21.40 -11.51
C SER A 626 20.52 20.08 -10.98
N TRP A 627 21.37 19.10 -10.68
CA TRP A 627 20.95 17.75 -10.30
C TRP A 627 21.03 17.49 -8.79
N LEU A 628 22.02 18.05 -8.11
CA LEU A 628 22.22 17.91 -6.67
C LEU A 628 21.34 18.90 -5.92
N GLN A 629 20.39 18.39 -5.14
CA GLN A 629 19.50 19.20 -4.30
C GLN A 629 19.75 18.96 -2.82
N PRO A 630 19.56 19.95 -1.94
CA PRO A 630 19.55 19.72 -0.49
C PRO A 630 18.44 18.72 -0.11
N GLU A 631 18.80 17.69 0.65
CA GLU A 631 17.82 16.77 1.22
C GLU A 631 17.44 17.21 2.63
N SER A 632 18.43 17.41 3.51
CA SER A 632 18.19 17.96 4.84
C SER A 632 17.66 19.39 4.75
N LYS A 633 16.56 19.66 5.46
CA LYS A 633 15.97 21.01 5.59
C LYS A 633 16.03 21.41 7.05
N THR A 634 16.55 22.61 7.31
CA THR A 634 16.55 23.13 8.69
C THR A 634 15.14 23.47 9.15
N LEU A 635 14.91 23.52 10.46
CA LEU A 635 13.65 24.01 11.04
C LEU A 635 13.35 25.44 10.59
N GLU A 636 14.38 26.27 10.40
CA GLU A 636 14.23 27.60 9.83
C GLU A 636 13.75 27.56 8.37
N ASP A 637 14.30 26.67 7.54
CA ASP A 637 13.88 26.49 6.14
C ASP A 637 12.45 25.96 6.03
N LEU A 638 12.02 25.17 7.00
CA LEU A 638 10.68 24.57 7.04
C LEU A 638 9.63 25.56 7.57
N TYR A 639 9.93 26.34 8.61
CA TYR A 639 8.89 27.00 9.41
C TYR A 639 9.03 28.51 9.57
N SER A 640 10.14 29.13 9.16
CA SER A 640 10.31 30.58 9.28
C SER A 640 9.22 31.34 8.50
N PRO A 641 8.52 32.31 9.12
CA PRO A 641 7.55 33.15 8.43
C PRO A 641 8.22 34.01 7.33
N GLY A 642 7.47 34.29 6.26
CA GLY A 642 7.90 35.25 5.22
C GLY A 642 8.76 34.67 4.09
N ARG A 643 9.28 33.44 4.22
CA ARG A 643 9.80 32.67 3.08
C ARG A 643 8.62 32.10 2.29
N SER A 644 7.86 32.96 1.62
CA SER A 644 6.94 32.48 0.59
C SER A 644 7.78 31.74 -0.43
N ARG A 645 7.61 30.41 -0.51
CA ARG A 645 7.98 29.64 -1.70
C ARG A 645 7.06 30.10 -2.82
N ASN A 646 7.23 31.35 -3.29
CA ASN A 646 6.61 31.83 -4.51
C ASN A 646 6.96 30.78 -5.55
N SER A 647 5.94 30.12 -6.07
CA SER A 647 6.17 28.93 -6.88
C SER A 647 6.84 29.36 -8.18
N LEU A 648 8.17 29.26 -8.20
CA LEU A 648 9.02 29.46 -9.37
C LEU A 648 8.50 28.60 -10.54
N ALA A 649 7.75 27.53 -10.27
CA ALA A 649 7.13 26.71 -11.29
C ALA A 649 6.18 27.49 -12.21
N LEU A 650 5.46 28.51 -11.70
CA LEU A 650 4.59 29.36 -12.53
C LEU A 650 5.37 30.33 -13.43
N THR A 651 6.70 30.42 -13.29
CA THR A 651 7.54 31.15 -14.26
C THR A 651 7.72 30.38 -15.56
N VAL A 652 7.48 29.06 -15.57
CA VAL A 652 7.50 28.24 -16.78
C VAL A 652 6.17 28.41 -17.53
N PRO A 653 6.17 28.98 -18.76
CA PRO A 653 4.93 29.32 -19.47
C PRO A 653 3.99 28.15 -19.70
N GLU A 654 4.52 26.96 -20.00
CA GLU A 654 3.74 25.74 -20.24
C GLU A 654 3.02 25.28 -18.97
N ILE A 655 3.72 25.32 -17.82
CA ILE A 655 3.17 24.97 -16.51
C ILE A 655 2.07 25.96 -16.14
N ARG A 656 2.34 27.27 -16.30
CA ARG A 656 1.38 28.33 -16.03
C ARG A 656 0.12 28.20 -16.88
N ARG A 657 0.27 27.96 -18.18
CA ARG A 657 -0.86 27.79 -19.10
C ARG A 657 -1.74 26.62 -18.67
N ARG A 658 -1.14 25.46 -18.36
CA ARG A 658 -1.89 24.29 -17.94
C ARG A 658 -2.60 24.48 -16.59
N CYS A 659 -1.97 25.18 -15.63
CA CYS A 659 -2.63 25.57 -14.39
C CYS A 659 -3.87 26.44 -14.67
N LEU A 660 -3.76 27.44 -15.56
CA LEU A 660 -4.88 28.30 -15.95
C LEU A 660 -6.01 27.51 -16.64
N ASP A 661 -5.67 26.58 -17.53
CA ASP A 661 -6.66 25.69 -18.18
C ASP A 661 -7.44 24.84 -17.15
N LEU A 662 -6.82 24.53 -16.01
CA LEU A 662 -7.45 23.80 -14.89
C LEU A 662 -8.12 24.71 -13.85
N GLY A 663 -8.17 26.03 -14.09
CA GLY A 663 -8.72 27.00 -13.14
C GLY A 663 -7.86 27.27 -11.91
N ILE A 664 -6.57 26.92 -11.96
CA ILE A 664 -5.63 27.05 -10.84
C ILE A 664 -4.87 28.37 -10.97
N SER A 665 -5.27 29.36 -10.17
CA SER A 665 -4.65 30.70 -10.15
C SER A 665 -3.45 30.80 -9.21
N SER A 666 -3.36 29.93 -8.21
CA SER A 666 -2.27 29.88 -7.23
C SER A 666 -1.98 28.44 -6.82
N LEU A 667 -0.70 28.14 -6.57
CA LEU A 667 -0.25 26.84 -6.09
C LEU A 667 -0.22 26.84 -4.56
N ARG A 668 -0.77 25.78 -3.96
CA ARG A 668 -0.79 25.59 -2.50
C ARG A 668 0.55 24.98 -2.05
N ASP A 669 0.88 25.13 -0.78
CA ASP A 669 1.97 24.35 -0.21
C ASP A 669 1.47 22.92 0.00
N ALA A 670 2.00 21.98 -0.78
CA ALA A 670 1.64 20.57 -0.71
C ALA A 670 2.77 19.73 -0.07
N SER A 671 3.79 20.36 0.52
CA SER A 671 4.96 19.64 1.05
C SER A 671 4.65 18.60 2.13
N LEU A 672 3.47 18.64 2.77
CA LEU A 672 3.03 17.65 3.75
C LEU A 672 2.58 16.33 3.10
N ASP A 673 2.15 16.35 1.84
CA ASP A 673 1.67 15.18 1.07
C ASP A 673 2.79 14.56 0.21
N GLU A 674 4.04 15.03 0.36
CA GLU A 674 5.21 14.52 -0.37
C GLU A 674 5.53 13.08 0.10
N GLU A 675 5.47 12.13 -0.82
CA GLU A 675 5.92 10.75 -0.65
C GLU A 675 7.17 10.53 -1.53
N GLN A 676 8.14 9.77 -1.04
CA GLN A 676 9.38 9.51 -1.77
C GLN A 676 9.83 8.06 -1.58
N GLU A 677 10.34 7.44 -2.64
CA GLU A 677 11.04 6.16 -2.56
C GLU A 677 12.53 6.46 -2.46
N ARG A 678 13.14 6.06 -1.34
CA ARG A 678 14.53 6.36 -1.03
C ARG A 678 15.40 5.14 -1.38
N GLU A 679 16.33 5.34 -2.30
CA GLU A 679 17.32 4.35 -2.69
C GLU A 679 18.64 4.61 -1.95
N VAL A 680 19.13 3.60 -1.23
CA VAL A 680 20.39 3.64 -0.47
C VAL A 680 21.29 2.49 -0.93
N ILE A 681 22.58 2.75 -1.11
CA ILE A 681 23.57 1.78 -1.65
C ILE A 681 23.66 0.45 -0.85
N HIS A 682 23.12 0.41 0.36
CA HIS A 682 23.14 -0.76 1.26
C HIS A 682 21.81 -1.53 1.31
N GLU A 683 21.11 -1.70 0.17
CA GLU A 683 19.99 -2.65 0.09
C GLU A 683 20.52 -4.07 -0.18
N ILE A 684 20.25 -5.00 0.75
CA ILE A 684 20.46 -6.44 0.51
C ILE A 684 19.21 -6.96 -0.21
N GLU A 685 19.15 -6.82 -1.52
CA GLU A 685 18.12 -7.49 -2.33
C GLU A 685 18.43 -8.98 -2.46
N ARG A 686 17.52 -9.84 -2.01
CA ARG A 686 17.58 -11.29 -2.23
C ARG A 686 16.80 -11.64 -3.50
N GLU A 687 17.45 -11.58 -4.66
CA GLU A 687 16.87 -12.13 -5.90
C GLU A 687 16.98 -13.66 -5.92
N ARG A 688 15.85 -14.34 -6.12
CA ARG A 688 15.82 -15.78 -6.41
C ARG A 688 15.75 -15.97 -7.93
N GLN A 689 16.90 -16.24 -8.56
CA GLN A 689 16.89 -16.66 -9.96
C GLN A 689 16.48 -18.14 -10.07
N VAL A 690 15.46 -18.42 -10.88
CA VAL A 690 15.04 -19.77 -11.21
C VAL A 690 15.86 -20.24 -12.42
N GLU A 691 16.88 -21.06 -12.17
CA GLU A 691 17.62 -21.73 -13.25
C GLU A 691 16.69 -22.75 -13.92
N ARG A 692 16.34 -22.51 -15.18
CA ARG A 692 15.53 -23.45 -15.95
C ARG A 692 16.42 -24.59 -16.48
N PRO A 693 15.88 -25.81 -16.59
CA PRO A 693 16.60 -26.94 -17.18
C PRO A 693 17.05 -26.63 -18.61
N ARG A 694 18.16 -27.24 -19.04
CA ARG A 694 18.67 -27.08 -20.41
C ARG A 694 17.65 -27.60 -21.43
N LYS A 695 17.63 -27.01 -22.63
CA LYS A 695 16.77 -27.46 -23.73
C LYS A 695 17.22 -28.84 -24.22
N VAL A 696 16.34 -29.84 -24.16
CA VAL A 696 16.58 -31.21 -24.65
C VAL A 696 15.52 -31.61 -25.68
N GLU A 697 15.87 -32.51 -26.59
CA GLU A 697 14.95 -33.04 -27.60
C GLU A 697 13.96 -34.05 -26.98
N ALA A 698 12.68 -33.87 -27.26
CA ALA A 698 11.61 -34.73 -26.75
C ALA A 698 11.65 -36.13 -27.40
N ALA A 699 11.32 -37.16 -26.62
CA ALA A 699 11.19 -38.52 -27.13
C ALA A 699 9.97 -38.64 -28.08
N LYS A 700 10.04 -39.58 -29.03
CA LYS A 700 8.90 -39.93 -29.88
C LYS A 700 7.98 -40.90 -29.14
N HIS A 701 6.71 -40.53 -29.03
CA HIS A 701 5.71 -41.32 -28.31
C HIS A 701 4.99 -42.34 -29.17
N SER A 702 4.68 -43.49 -28.58
CA SER A 702 3.94 -44.56 -29.25
C SER A 702 3.12 -45.39 -28.26
N ILE A 703 2.04 -46.00 -28.75
CA ILE A 703 1.18 -46.86 -27.92
C ILE A 703 1.48 -48.30 -28.28
N HIS A 704 2.12 -49.00 -27.34
CA HIS A 704 2.51 -50.39 -27.56
C HIS A 704 1.30 -51.35 -27.54
N GLN A 705 1.39 -52.43 -28.31
CA GLN A 705 0.29 -53.40 -28.46
C GLN A 705 -0.08 -54.08 -27.14
N ASP A 706 0.90 -54.32 -26.26
CA ASP A 706 0.66 -54.92 -24.94
C ASP A 706 -0.13 -53.99 -23.99
N VAL A 707 0.00 -52.67 -24.13
CA VAL A 707 -0.83 -51.70 -23.38
C VAL A 707 -2.26 -51.76 -23.88
N ARG A 708 -2.47 -51.87 -25.20
CA ARG A 708 -3.79 -52.12 -25.78
C ARG A 708 -4.38 -53.45 -25.31
N ALA A 709 -3.55 -54.50 -25.24
CA ALA A 709 -3.97 -55.81 -24.74
C ALA A 709 -4.40 -55.73 -23.27
N PHE A 710 -3.61 -55.04 -22.43
CA PHE A 710 -3.95 -54.80 -21.03
C PHE A 710 -5.27 -54.02 -20.87
N VAL A 711 -5.49 -52.95 -21.64
CA VAL A 711 -6.78 -52.22 -21.63
C VAL A 711 -7.94 -53.15 -22.01
N LYS A 712 -7.75 -54.06 -22.97
CA LYS A 712 -8.79 -54.98 -23.44
C LYS A 712 -9.04 -56.16 -22.49
N SER A 713 -8.02 -56.71 -21.84
CA SER A 713 -8.14 -57.95 -21.05
C SER A 713 -8.07 -57.74 -19.55
N GLY A 714 -7.54 -56.60 -19.08
CA GLY A 714 -7.20 -56.35 -17.68
C GLY A 714 -5.96 -57.11 -17.19
N VAL A 715 -5.28 -57.86 -18.07
CA VAL A 715 -4.14 -58.74 -17.73
C VAL A 715 -2.93 -58.36 -18.55
N ILE A 716 -1.79 -58.14 -17.88
CA ILE A 716 -0.52 -57.87 -18.54
C ILE A 716 0.00 -59.17 -19.17
N PRO A 717 0.38 -59.17 -20.47
CA PRO A 717 0.97 -60.35 -21.11
C PRO A 717 2.26 -60.79 -20.38
N VAL A 718 2.39 -62.09 -20.07
CA VAL A 718 3.48 -62.66 -19.25
C VAL A 718 4.88 -62.37 -19.83
N SER A 719 4.99 -62.27 -21.15
CA SER A 719 6.25 -61.97 -21.85
C SER A 719 6.53 -60.47 -22.05
N SER A 720 5.66 -59.59 -21.56
CA SER A 720 5.76 -58.15 -21.82
C SER A 720 6.90 -57.52 -21.03
N LYS A 721 7.83 -56.86 -21.72
CA LYS A 721 8.97 -56.15 -21.13
C LYS A 721 8.75 -54.64 -21.02
N ILE A 722 7.60 -54.15 -21.48
CA ILE A 722 7.29 -52.71 -21.55
C ILE A 722 6.66 -52.17 -20.27
N PHE A 723 6.25 -53.04 -19.34
CA PHE A 723 5.79 -52.64 -18.01
C PHE A 723 6.95 -52.82 -17.03
N ARG A 724 7.28 -51.75 -16.31
CA ARG A 724 8.37 -51.74 -15.34
C ARG A 724 7.85 -51.35 -13.97
N PRO A 725 8.49 -51.76 -12.86
CA PRO A 725 8.17 -51.21 -11.54
C PRO A 725 8.27 -49.69 -11.55
N ALA A 726 7.27 -48.99 -11.01
CA ALA A 726 7.18 -47.52 -11.12
C ALA A 726 8.42 -46.80 -10.58
N PHE A 727 8.96 -47.28 -9.46
CA PHE A 727 10.13 -46.72 -8.81
C PHE A 727 11.44 -46.94 -9.59
N ALA A 728 11.47 -47.87 -10.55
CA ALA A 728 12.63 -48.05 -11.44
C ALA A 728 12.87 -46.81 -12.34
N THR A 729 11.86 -45.94 -12.50
CA THR A 729 12.01 -44.66 -13.22
C THR A 729 13.00 -43.70 -12.54
N LEU A 730 13.18 -43.82 -11.22
CA LEU A 730 14.04 -42.93 -10.45
C LEU A 730 15.53 -43.28 -10.56
N ALA A 731 15.88 -44.45 -11.11
CA ALA A 731 17.26 -44.92 -11.22
C ALA A 731 18.19 -43.97 -12.00
N LYS A 732 17.63 -43.13 -12.88
CA LYS A 732 18.38 -42.13 -13.67
C LYS A 732 18.32 -40.71 -13.10
N THR A 733 17.76 -40.54 -11.90
CA THR A 733 17.60 -39.24 -11.22
C THR A 733 18.62 -39.09 -10.10
N THR A 734 18.72 -37.91 -9.48
CA THR A 734 19.46 -37.70 -8.24
C THR A 734 18.84 -38.41 -7.04
N ALA A 735 17.53 -38.72 -7.10
CA ALA A 735 16.80 -39.49 -6.11
C ALA A 735 16.91 -41.02 -6.32
N ALA A 736 17.94 -41.50 -7.01
CA ALA A 736 18.18 -42.93 -7.18
C ALA A 736 18.49 -43.59 -5.84
N PHE A 737 17.83 -44.70 -5.53
CA PHE A 737 18.06 -45.51 -4.33
C PHE A 737 18.32 -46.97 -4.72
N GLU A 738 19.22 -47.64 -4.00
CA GLU A 738 19.69 -48.99 -4.35
C GLU A 738 18.73 -50.11 -3.87
N GLU A 739 17.78 -49.79 -2.99
CA GLU A 739 16.88 -50.75 -2.34
C GLU A 739 15.58 -51.03 -3.14
N HIS A 740 15.72 -51.68 -4.30
CA HIS A 740 14.63 -51.97 -5.24
C HIS A 740 13.53 -52.92 -4.70
N HIS A 741 13.76 -53.56 -3.56
CA HIS A 741 12.87 -54.59 -2.98
C HIS A 741 11.91 -54.07 -1.91
N VAL A 742 12.04 -52.82 -1.48
CA VAL A 742 11.22 -52.23 -0.39
C VAL A 742 9.85 -51.76 -0.89
N TRP A 743 9.71 -51.52 -2.19
CA TRP A 743 8.51 -50.96 -2.81
C TRP A 743 7.62 -52.03 -3.44
N SER A 744 6.31 -51.78 -3.43
CA SER A 744 5.33 -52.72 -3.98
C SER A 744 5.59 -52.97 -5.47
N GLN A 745 5.70 -54.25 -5.83
CA GLN A 745 5.80 -54.72 -7.22
C GLN A 745 4.46 -54.61 -7.98
N SER A 746 3.38 -54.22 -7.30
CA SER A 746 2.03 -54.10 -7.88
C SER A 746 1.78 -52.79 -8.63
N LEU A 747 2.68 -51.81 -8.51
CA LEU A 747 2.61 -50.53 -9.21
C LEU A 747 3.64 -50.49 -10.35
N LEU A 748 3.13 -50.48 -11.56
CA LEU A 748 3.92 -50.52 -12.79
C LEU A 748 3.80 -49.20 -13.56
N VAL A 749 4.73 -48.96 -14.48
CA VAL A 749 4.76 -47.86 -15.44
C VAL A 749 4.96 -48.43 -16.83
N THR A 750 4.43 -47.76 -17.86
CA THR A 750 4.73 -48.08 -19.25
C THR A 750 6.08 -47.52 -19.68
N GLU A 751 6.68 -48.14 -20.70
CA GLU A 751 7.90 -47.64 -21.34
C GLU A 751 7.75 -46.20 -21.86
N ASP A 752 6.58 -45.88 -22.43
CA ASP A 752 6.30 -44.55 -22.98
C ASP A 752 6.21 -43.50 -21.86
N PHE A 753 5.65 -43.84 -20.70
CA PHE A 753 5.69 -42.98 -19.53
C PHE A 753 7.12 -42.68 -19.09
N CYS A 754 8.00 -43.69 -19.11
CA CYS A 754 9.41 -43.54 -18.71
C CYS A 754 10.25 -42.70 -19.69
N SER A 755 9.84 -42.59 -20.94
CA SER A 755 10.66 -42.04 -22.03
C SER A 755 10.21 -40.63 -22.39
N THR A 756 10.68 -39.61 -21.68
CA THR A 756 10.31 -38.19 -21.91
C THR A 756 11.20 -37.47 -22.91
N ILE A 757 12.48 -37.80 -22.93
CA ILE A 757 13.52 -37.18 -23.76
C ILE A 757 14.31 -38.25 -24.51
N VAL A 758 14.96 -37.86 -25.61
CA VAL A 758 15.95 -38.72 -26.28
C VAL A 758 17.07 -39.06 -25.30
N PRO A 759 17.58 -40.32 -25.25
CA PRO A 759 18.60 -40.72 -24.29
C PRO A 759 19.82 -39.78 -24.32
N SER A 760 20.04 -39.06 -23.21
CA SER A 760 21.16 -38.15 -23.04
C SER A 760 22.08 -38.60 -21.90
N SER A 761 23.37 -38.25 -21.97
CA SER A 761 24.33 -38.45 -20.89
C SER A 761 24.10 -37.44 -19.77
N GLY A 762 23.18 -37.74 -18.84
CA GLY A 762 22.83 -36.85 -17.73
C GLY A 762 21.75 -37.42 -16.82
N LYS A 763 21.60 -36.81 -15.65
CA LYS A 763 20.49 -37.08 -14.72
C LYS A 763 19.19 -36.47 -15.28
N THR A 764 18.06 -37.14 -15.09
CA THR A 764 16.78 -36.79 -15.74
C THR A 764 15.75 -36.15 -14.81
N ASP A 765 16.19 -35.60 -13.67
CA ASP A 765 15.36 -35.02 -12.61
C ASP A 765 14.34 -34.02 -13.14
N ASP A 766 14.81 -33.08 -13.95
CA ASP A 766 14.01 -31.99 -14.53
C ASP A 766 13.05 -32.43 -15.64
N HIS A 767 13.14 -33.70 -16.05
CA HIS A 767 12.42 -34.25 -17.19
C HIS A 767 11.53 -35.42 -16.81
N LEU A 768 11.26 -35.61 -15.51
CA LEU A 768 10.28 -36.59 -15.03
C LEU A 768 8.85 -36.16 -15.39
N ARG A 769 7.99 -37.14 -15.66
CA ARG A 769 6.57 -36.91 -15.88
C ARG A 769 5.81 -36.89 -14.55
N PRO A 770 4.87 -35.96 -14.35
CA PRO A 770 3.96 -36.05 -13.24
C PRO A 770 3.01 -37.25 -13.44
N VAL A 771 2.65 -37.90 -12.33
CA VAL A 771 1.78 -39.07 -12.32
C VAL A 771 0.34 -38.61 -12.19
N ASN A 772 -0.37 -38.43 -13.32
CA ASN A 772 -1.79 -38.04 -13.26
C ASN A 772 -2.73 -39.06 -13.93
N TRP A 773 -2.22 -40.15 -14.54
CA TRP A 773 -3.04 -41.13 -15.27
C TRP A 773 -2.64 -42.54 -14.87
N ILE A 774 -3.55 -43.24 -14.19
CA ILE A 774 -3.31 -44.60 -13.68
C ILE A 774 -4.43 -45.52 -14.14
N LEU A 775 -4.08 -46.60 -14.83
CA LEU A 775 -4.98 -47.70 -15.12
C LEU A 775 -4.94 -48.71 -13.99
N SER A 776 -6.11 -49.19 -13.58
CA SER A 776 -6.25 -50.30 -12.64
C SER A 776 -7.00 -51.46 -13.31
N SER A 777 -6.53 -52.69 -13.14
CA SER A 777 -7.28 -53.87 -13.57
C SER A 777 -8.52 -54.08 -12.71
N ASN A 778 -9.62 -54.55 -13.28
CA ASN A 778 -10.86 -54.89 -12.57
C ASN A 778 -10.73 -56.23 -11.79
N SER A 779 -9.87 -56.25 -10.76
CA SER A 779 -9.63 -57.38 -9.86
C SER A 779 -9.95 -56.97 -8.42
N LYS A 780 -10.81 -57.74 -7.74
CA LYS A 780 -11.37 -57.37 -6.42
C LYS A 780 -10.41 -57.53 -5.23
N GLN A 781 -9.35 -58.33 -5.36
CA GLN A 781 -8.46 -58.64 -4.23
C GLN A 781 -7.08 -57.99 -4.36
N ASN A 782 -6.55 -57.84 -5.58
CA ASN A 782 -5.26 -57.16 -5.85
C ASN A 782 -5.29 -56.59 -7.28
N PRO A 783 -5.70 -55.32 -7.47
CA PRO A 783 -5.67 -54.70 -8.78
C PRO A 783 -4.22 -54.38 -9.20
N THR A 784 -3.86 -54.75 -10.42
CA THR A 784 -2.62 -54.28 -11.05
C THR A 784 -2.78 -52.82 -11.42
N LEU A 785 -1.88 -51.98 -10.93
CA LEU A 785 -1.86 -50.54 -11.21
C LEU A 785 -0.78 -50.24 -12.24
N VAL A 786 -1.13 -49.50 -13.29
CA VAL A 786 -0.21 -49.12 -14.35
C VAL A 786 -0.32 -47.61 -14.60
N ILE A 787 0.75 -46.88 -14.34
CA ILE A 787 0.89 -45.49 -14.71
C ILE A 787 1.20 -45.42 -16.21
N ILE A 788 0.43 -44.60 -16.93
CA ILE A 788 0.55 -44.42 -18.38
C ILE A 788 0.88 -42.97 -18.72
N SER A 789 1.44 -42.74 -19.91
CA SER A 789 1.72 -41.38 -20.36
C SER A 789 0.45 -40.61 -20.75
N PRO A 790 0.50 -39.27 -20.80
CA PRO A 790 -0.59 -38.46 -21.38
C PRO A 790 -0.91 -38.85 -22.83
N TRP A 791 0.11 -39.27 -23.59
CA TRP A 791 -0.06 -39.72 -24.97
C TRP A 791 -0.85 -41.03 -25.05
N GLU A 792 -0.47 -42.01 -24.24
CA GLU A 792 -1.18 -43.28 -24.13
C GLU A 792 -2.60 -43.09 -23.62
N ALA A 793 -2.79 -42.26 -22.57
CA ALA A 793 -4.12 -41.95 -22.03
C ALA A 793 -5.03 -41.35 -23.10
N ASN A 794 -4.54 -40.38 -23.87
CA ASN A 794 -5.30 -39.75 -24.94
C ASN A 794 -5.66 -40.75 -26.06
N GLY A 795 -4.68 -41.53 -26.54
CA GLY A 795 -4.92 -42.45 -27.65
C GLY A 795 -5.68 -43.73 -27.29
N LEU A 796 -5.69 -44.13 -26.02
CA LEU A 796 -6.44 -45.29 -25.51
C LEU A 796 -7.81 -44.93 -24.94
N MET A 797 -8.14 -43.64 -24.81
CA MET A 797 -9.40 -43.20 -24.19
C MET A 797 -10.67 -43.86 -24.78
N PRO A 798 -10.80 -44.05 -26.12
CA PRO A 798 -11.96 -44.76 -26.67
C PRO A 798 -12.02 -46.23 -26.23
N ASP A 799 -10.87 -46.92 -26.23
CA ASP A 799 -10.76 -48.33 -25.83
C ASP A 799 -11.02 -48.51 -24.32
N ILE A 800 -10.52 -47.57 -23.50
CA ILE A 800 -10.72 -47.56 -22.04
C ILE A 800 -12.20 -47.39 -21.70
N ARG A 801 -12.91 -46.46 -22.36
CA ARG A 801 -14.35 -46.23 -22.11
C ARG A 801 -15.23 -47.44 -22.45
N LEU A 802 -14.80 -48.26 -23.41
CA LEU A 802 -15.49 -49.49 -23.80
C LEU A 802 -15.07 -50.70 -22.96
N SER A 803 -13.95 -50.62 -22.25
CA SER A 803 -13.43 -51.73 -21.47
C SER A 803 -14.18 -51.88 -20.14
N LYS A 804 -14.54 -53.14 -19.82
CA LYS A 804 -15.01 -53.53 -18.48
C LYS A 804 -13.89 -54.07 -17.59
N ASN A 805 -12.67 -54.14 -18.13
CA ASN A 805 -11.55 -54.85 -17.54
C ASN A 805 -10.51 -53.92 -16.90
N VAL A 806 -10.56 -52.62 -17.20
CA VAL A 806 -9.70 -51.60 -16.58
C VAL A 806 -10.50 -50.35 -16.20
N HIS A 807 -10.01 -49.62 -15.20
CA HIS A 807 -10.50 -48.29 -14.83
C HIS A 807 -9.36 -47.28 -14.89
N LEU A 808 -9.62 -46.11 -15.46
CA LEU A 808 -8.68 -44.99 -15.49
C LEU A 808 -8.96 -44.04 -14.32
N HIS A 809 -7.92 -43.76 -13.54
CA HIS A 809 -7.91 -42.79 -12.45
C HIS A 809 -7.12 -41.55 -12.89
N VAL A 810 -7.62 -40.38 -12.52
CA VAL A 810 -7.00 -39.07 -12.81
C VAL A 810 -6.67 -38.39 -11.49
N TYR A 811 -5.41 -37.93 -11.35
CA TYR A 811 -4.87 -37.34 -10.11
C TYR A 811 -4.57 -35.85 -10.26
#